data_AF-A0A9J6P4X7-F1
#
_entry.id   AF-A0A9J6P4X7-F1
#
_cell.length_a   1.000
_cell.length_b   1.000
_cell.length_c   1.000
_cell.angle_alpha   90.00
_cell.angle_beta   90.00
_cell.angle_gamma   90.00
#
_symmetry.space_group_name_H-M   'P 1'
#
loop_
_entity.id
_entity.type
_entity.pdbx_description
1 polymer ?
#
loop_
_entity_poly.entity_id
_entity_poly.type
_entity_poly.pdbx_seq_one_letter_code
_entity_poly.pdbx_strand_id
1 'polypeptide(L)'
;MEQFGKEIKIEVNIYDLESIRTALHKFKDIISSEEAFREDMFTYNNVEFIDISSGQQRRLQAIEAPNKEVINELKSLTEGGSYPFENIIEFGDEHYISEAILFNYACEYEDLKEDVIEAAKAIVDYSRKHNDSSDMWVDDCTVFGIDVLYTVARKYPEYTYLIGSYIIPYWDTEHARYVLDYLPALYSKYGITRALIKAYVYCDNFEMRSEFFDNEEDYWDDEEKPRFLEVYFKENPEEYEFFKEALKKRFEDQPFLLYTNDSDYVVENPVLEFYKSMVNVGFEEEDDEALEQFFINDTLENEAGDLKIKIEEELGFSIVPEVKEEDEYDDLDDSDPTEELEEFFKDGFENGDEIWKYIMEDECHSVLEDITPVDIIELCKEKELRYSRRLEYNIGAMDTPHSEFESIIQTFVYDYLDDEEELNGLKLTVKVNGKDISGKGVILRTFDVFHRLFGKKPFEDYFINTVVDGWKLISLEEFTQRYGGDIRQSLKTTLNTLIWHDKTSGLQLDKIYGVIQKDRELFKELGLPDKKKNMFAISAYILKQDFNKNYSDELTETLFNFIDDNYFNMLSKSIQKYGELSEEELEEVMTYFKGVEPLKPSKEIMMKLMKEGPKGLTPEELEVLKPTGKAVKKERAIEILKNKLMLYKEEMVTKEQPKYIILSRKDGLQNLLVTAYMLGNQVPVKISKGLSRMLEVFGELAPIKVINQLFYYHSDMFGRNFRDEIMGDVDFYENLKKCKISNEGIWGWRIERAQDDSDLEEDYEYQLEMFISKDEDDKEEGVFRAGMNKKIRSGIKGAMKYLPQRKRMKFYSDVYKRYPDYGFEKGYEEYYEILGDMIKGSVISINDSILNKFSKKEIEFKGVATTVKDFEDFLNNIIMKDGVEQEEYDEIEHYLYLQKQGDKYKVLKGAHYVVKMIEELNTEYYSYYTNIIEIVILKESVNDEKINKYILEYHDEERKNNIVEKAISYVKGEVPFEDIKDNIIEEITNWNEITGKNYYDCGITDAIWMIDKDIRDRTINMLVEASVNGFEVVIYEYDGEQEDFFKFMKKYNPPIEYYVEYILQCECGEILVELQKEKDIVPIIKKQSAEDRANAVRYFGDSEELKHLVEAFVKDKSRKVRDMVERYISAE
;
A
#
# COMPACT_ATOMS: atom_id res chain seq x y z
N MET A 1 20.16 9.58 -16.12
CA MET A 1 20.70 8.47 -15.31
C MET A 1 21.79 7.86 -16.16
N GLU A 2 22.96 7.58 -15.61
CA GLU A 2 24.12 7.23 -16.44
C GLU A 2 24.04 5.78 -16.92
N GLN A 3 24.14 5.54 -18.23
CA GLN A 3 24.19 4.20 -18.81
C GLN A 3 25.50 3.49 -18.43
N PHE A 4 25.47 2.18 -18.12
CA PHE A 4 26.69 1.40 -17.95
C PHE A 4 27.55 1.41 -19.22
N GLY A 5 28.85 1.66 -19.07
CA GLY A 5 29.79 1.73 -20.19
C GLY A 5 29.94 0.39 -20.92
N LYS A 6 29.79 0.38 -22.25
CA LYS A 6 29.93 -0.82 -23.09
C LYS A 6 31.33 -0.87 -23.75
N GLU A 7 32.13 -1.88 -23.42
CA GLU A 7 33.48 -2.07 -23.96
C GLU A 7 33.49 -2.93 -25.23
N ILE A 8 32.57 -3.89 -25.33
CA ILE A 8 32.51 -4.83 -26.44
C ILE A 8 31.66 -4.22 -27.56
N LYS A 9 32.34 -3.64 -28.56
CA LYS A 9 31.69 -3.13 -29.77
C LYS A 9 31.62 -4.20 -30.86
N ILE A 10 30.41 -4.57 -31.27
CA ILE A 10 30.17 -5.46 -32.40
C ILE A 10 29.84 -4.62 -33.64
N GLU A 11 30.78 -4.58 -34.58
CA GLU A 11 30.63 -3.87 -35.85
C GLU A 11 29.70 -4.61 -36.81
N VAL A 12 28.74 -3.89 -37.39
CA VAL A 12 27.78 -4.44 -38.35
C VAL A 12 27.55 -3.47 -39.51
N ASN A 13 27.52 -4.00 -40.73
CA ASN A 13 26.95 -3.29 -41.88
C ASN A 13 25.50 -3.76 -42.06
N ILE A 14 24.54 -2.92 -41.68
CA ILE A 14 23.10 -3.22 -41.70
C ILE A 14 22.52 -3.48 -43.11
N TYR A 15 23.28 -3.19 -44.17
CA TYR A 15 22.91 -3.49 -45.56
C TYR A 15 23.61 -4.75 -46.13
N ASP A 16 24.38 -5.47 -45.31
CA ASP A 16 25.10 -6.69 -45.71
C ASP A 16 24.67 -7.89 -44.86
N LEU A 17 23.99 -8.84 -45.51
CA LEU A 17 23.44 -10.05 -44.89
C LEU A 17 24.50 -10.84 -44.10
N GLU A 18 25.69 -11.05 -44.67
CA GLU A 18 26.74 -11.83 -44.01
C GLU A 18 27.38 -11.07 -42.86
N SER A 19 27.38 -9.74 -42.91
CA SER A 19 27.81 -8.91 -41.78
C SER A 19 26.84 -9.03 -40.60
N ILE A 20 25.53 -9.06 -40.85
CA ILE A 20 24.51 -9.25 -39.81
C ILE A 20 24.63 -10.67 -39.23
N ARG A 21 24.76 -11.70 -40.08
CA ARG A 21 24.98 -13.10 -39.66
C ARG A 21 26.17 -13.22 -38.71
N THR A 22 27.30 -12.62 -39.09
CA THR A 22 28.53 -12.64 -38.28
C THR A 22 28.33 -11.93 -36.94
N ALA A 23 27.59 -10.81 -36.92
CA ALA A 23 27.28 -10.09 -35.69
C ALA A 23 26.39 -10.92 -34.74
N LEU A 24 25.37 -11.62 -35.25
CA LEU A 24 24.50 -12.50 -34.46
C LEU A 24 25.28 -13.68 -33.87
N HIS A 25 26.13 -14.34 -34.65
CA HIS A 25 26.98 -15.44 -34.16
C HIS A 25 27.93 -14.97 -33.08
N LYS A 26 28.61 -13.84 -33.28
CA LYS A 26 29.50 -13.26 -32.29
C LYS A 26 28.76 -12.92 -30.99
N PHE A 27 27.56 -12.35 -31.10
CA PHE A 27 26.73 -12.03 -29.94
C PHE A 27 26.33 -13.26 -29.15
N LYS A 28 25.82 -14.29 -29.83
CA LYS A 28 25.49 -15.60 -29.25
C LYS A 28 26.69 -16.20 -28.52
N ASP A 29 27.86 -16.21 -29.15
CA ASP A 29 29.08 -16.79 -28.57
C ASP A 29 29.47 -16.05 -27.29
N ILE A 30 29.42 -14.71 -27.32
CA ILE A 30 29.79 -13.85 -26.18
C ILE A 30 28.81 -13.99 -25.01
N ILE A 31 27.51 -14.13 -25.25
CA ILE A 31 26.52 -14.47 -24.19
C ILE A 31 26.82 -15.84 -23.61
N SER A 32 27.04 -16.84 -24.47
CA SER A 32 27.26 -18.23 -24.06
C SER A 32 28.57 -18.41 -23.27
N SER A 33 29.55 -17.54 -23.49
CA SER A 33 30.79 -17.47 -22.72
C SER A 33 30.74 -16.52 -21.52
N GLU A 34 29.58 -15.88 -21.28
CA GLU A 34 29.34 -14.87 -20.24
C GLU A 34 30.16 -13.57 -20.37
N GLU A 35 31.08 -13.50 -21.35
CA GLU A 35 31.78 -12.28 -21.77
C GLU A 35 30.83 -11.13 -22.16
N ALA A 36 29.54 -11.40 -22.43
CA ALA A 36 28.53 -10.37 -22.69
C ALA A 36 28.27 -9.48 -21.47
N PHE A 37 28.66 -9.94 -20.28
CA PHE A 37 28.44 -9.27 -19.02
C PHE A 37 29.79 -9.02 -18.35
N ARG A 38 29.88 -7.92 -17.61
CA ARG A 38 31.03 -7.61 -16.77
C ARG A 38 30.64 -7.84 -15.33
N GLU A 39 31.36 -8.73 -14.66
CA GLU A 39 31.32 -8.85 -13.20
C GLU A 39 32.25 -7.78 -12.60
N ASP A 40 31.67 -6.71 -12.07
CA ASP A 40 32.39 -5.78 -11.18
C ASP A 40 31.94 -5.99 -9.73
N MET A 41 31.07 -5.13 -9.17
CA MET A 41 30.32 -5.43 -7.94
C MET A 41 28.94 -6.05 -8.24
N PHE A 42 28.42 -5.83 -9.45
CA PHE A 42 27.20 -6.44 -9.99
C PHE A 42 27.44 -6.83 -11.44
N THR A 43 26.58 -7.69 -11.99
CA THR A 43 26.66 -8.18 -13.37
C THR A 43 25.83 -7.30 -14.30
N TYR A 44 26.46 -6.69 -15.32
CA TYR A 44 25.73 -5.88 -16.30
C TYR A 44 26.22 -6.08 -17.72
N ASN A 45 25.31 -5.87 -18.68
CA ASN A 45 25.58 -6.03 -20.10
C ASN A 45 26.72 -5.11 -20.57
N ASN A 46 27.67 -5.65 -21.32
CA ASN A 46 28.90 -4.99 -21.78
C ASN A 46 28.98 -4.86 -23.32
N VAL A 47 27.87 -5.11 -24.03
CA VAL A 47 27.84 -5.19 -25.49
C VAL A 47 27.21 -3.92 -26.09
N GLU A 48 27.72 -3.46 -27.23
CA GLU A 48 27.05 -2.47 -28.07
C GLU A 48 27.24 -2.78 -29.56
N PHE A 49 26.16 -2.73 -30.34
CA PHE A 49 26.24 -2.86 -31.79
C PHE A 49 26.43 -1.50 -32.48
N ILE A 50 27.42 -1.42 -33.37
CA ILE A 50 27.78 -0.19 -34.10
C ILE A 50 27.70 -0.37 -35.61
N ASP A 51 27.08 0.60 -36.29
CA ASP A 51 26.95 0.62 -37.74
C ASP A 51 28.22 1.15 -38.41
N ILE A 52 28.73 0.39 -39.39
CA ILE A 52 29.89 0.74 -40.22
C ILE A 52 29.54 0.95 -41.70
N SER A 53 28.26 0.91 -42.07
CA SER A 53 27.79 0.99 -43.46
C SER A 53 28.18 2.29 -44.19
N SER A 54 28.31 3.39 -43.45
CA SER A 54 28.70 4.71 -43.99
C SER A 54 30.21 4.88 -44.19
N GLY A 55 31.02 3.90 -43.79
CA GLY A 55 32.49 3.99 -43.72
C GLY A 55 33.01 4.74 -42.49
N GLN A 56 32.13 5.20 -41.60
CA GLN A 56 32.44 5.70 -40.26
C GLN A 56 31.65 4.90 -39.23
N GLN A 57 32.23 4.67 -38.06
CA GLN A 57 31.52 4.06 -36.93
C GLN A 57 30.49 5.05 -36.38
N ARG A 58 29.24 4.59 -36.26
CA ARG A 58 28.15 5.30 -35.58
C ARG A 58 27.28 4.31 -34.81
N ARG A 59 26.52 4.77 -33.83
CA ARG A 59 25.53 3.92 -33.16
C ARG A 59 24.40 3.53 -34.12
N LEU A 60 23.77 2.39 -33.89
CA LEU A 60 22.55 2.02 -34.62
C LEU A 60 21.42 3.01 -34.33
N GLN A 61 20.64 3.35 -35.36
CA GLN A 61 19.63 4.39 -35.29
C GLN A 61 18.23 3.79 -35.36
N ALA A 62 17.41 3.97 -34.32
CA ALA A 62 16.06 3.43 -34.28
C ALA A 62 15.14 4.02 -35.37
N ILE A 63 15.34 5.30 -35.73
CA ILE A 63 14.60 5.96 -36.81
C ILE A 63 14.81 5.30 -38.20
N GLU A 64 15.92 4.58 -38.35
CA GLU A 64 16.31 3.87 -39.58
C GLU A 64 15.84 2.40 -39.58
N ALA A 65 15.38 1.88 -38.44
CA ALA A 65 14.94 0.48 -38.32
C ALA A 65 13.80 0.16 -39.31
N PRO A 66 13.80 -1.03 -39.93
CA PRO A 66 12.85 -1.37 -40.99
C PRO A 66 11.41 -1.51 -40.49
N ASN A 67 11.19 -2.10 -39.32
CA ASN A 67 9.86 -2.28 -38.74
C ASN A 67 9.61 -1.30 -37.60
N LYS A 68 9.15 -0.11 -37.98
CA LYS A 68 8.84 1.00 -37.05
C LYS A 68 7.68 0.73 -36.11
N GLU A 69 6.76 -0.17 -36.48
CA GLU A 69 5.62 -0.52 -35.63
C GLU A 69 6.12 -1.23 -34.37
N VAL A 70 7.00 -2.24 -34.53
CA VAL A 70 7.61 -2.95 -33.38
C VAL A 70 8.41 -1.99 -32.50
N ILE A 71 9.22 -1.11 -33.10
CA ILE A 71 10.00 -0.12 -32.35
C ILE A 71 9.11 0.85 -31.55
N ASN A 72 7.98 1.28 -32.12
CA ASN A 72 7.04 2.15 -31.42
C ASN A 72 6.30 1.43 -30.28
N GLU A 73 6.05 0.12 -30.39
CA GLU A 73 5.47 -0.66 -29.30
C GLU A 73 6.45 -0.90 -28.16
N LEU A 74 7.74 -1.13 -28.45
CA LEU A 74 8.78 -1.19 -27.41
C LEU A 74 8.81 0.11 -26.59
N LYS A 75 8.64 1.27 -27.25
CA LYS A 75 8.53 2.56 -26.56
C LYS A 75 7.45 2.62 -25.48
N SER A 76 6.31 1.98 -25.71
CA SER A 76 5.21 1.97 -24.75
C SER A 76 5.39 0.93 -23.64
N LEU A 77 6.17 -0.12 -23.89
CA LEU A 77 6.35 -1.22 -22.94
C LEU A 77 7.55 -1.01 -22.02
N THR A 78 8.59 -0.30 -22.45
CA THR A 78 9.76 -0.09 -21.59
C THR A 78 9.53 1.01 -20.55
N GLU A 79 9.99 0.76 -19.33
CA GLU A 79 9.82 1.64 -18.18
C GLU A 79 10.31 3.08 -18.46
N GLY A 80 9.51 4.06 -18.05
CA GLY A 80 9.83 5.49 -18.21
C GLY A 80 9.59 6.10 -19.60
N GLY A 81 9.18 5.33 -20.63
CA GLY A 81 8.77 5.84 -21.96
C GLY A 81 9.79 6.75 -22.67
N SER A 82 11.04 6.74 -22.22
CA SER A 82 11.99 7.86 -22.35
C SER A 82 12.97 7.70 -23.50
N TYR A 83 12.95 6.58 -24.23
CA TYR A 83 13.74 6.45 -25.45
C TYR A 83 13.33 7.51 -26.49
N PRO A 84 14.26 8.37 -26.92
CA PRO A 84 14.00 9.33 -27.96
C PRO A 84 14.13 8.63 -29.32
N PHE A 85 13.20 7.73 -29.64
CA PHE A 85 13.15 6.98 -30.91
C PHE A 85 13.13 7.88 -32.16
N GLU A 86 12.82 9.16 -31.98
CA GLU A 86 12.78 10.18 -33.04
C GLU A 86 14.09 11.00 -33.16
N ASN A 87 15.01 10.87 -32.21
CA ASN A 87 16.29 11.57 -32.23
C ASN A 87 17.42 10.71 -32.79
N ILE A 88 18.45 11.39 -33.30
CA ILE A 88 19.72 10.74 -33.65
C ILE A 88 20.43 10.36 -32.35
N ILE A 89 20.86 9.11 -32.24
CA ILE A 89 21.58 8.59 -31.08
C ILE A 89 23.08 8.74 -31.35
N GLU A 90 23.75 9.59 -30.57
CA GLU A 90 25.20 9.82 -30.62
C GLU A 90 25.95 9.00 -29.55
N PHE A 91 27.27 8.89 -29.71
CA PHE A 91 28.13 8.28 -28.69
C PHE A 91 28.15 9.15 -27.44
N GLY A 92 27.80 8.57 -26.29
CA GLY A 92 27.69 9.27 -25.01
C GLY A 92 26.26 9.65 -24.61
N ASP A 93 25.26 9.41 -25.46
CA ASP A 93 23.86 9.52 -25.07
C ASP A 93 23.47 8.37 -24.11
N GLU A 94 22.71 8.69 -23.06
CA GLU A 94 22.29 7.81 -21.95
C GLU A 94 21.35 6.63 -22.34
N HIS A 95 21.10 6.37 -23.63
CA HIS A 95 20.08 5.40 -24.06
C HIS A 95 20.69 4.17 -24.73
N TYR A 96 20.31 2.96 -24.31
CA TYR A 96 20.72 1.70 -24.94
C TYR A 96 19.56 0.93 -25.58
N ILE A 97 19.63 0.68 -26.89
CA ILE A 97 18.64 -0.17 -27.59
C ILE A 97 19.23 -0.90 -28.80
N SER A 98 20.57 -1.05 -28.82
CA SER A 98 21.29 -1.50 -30.01
C SER A 98 20.94 -2.94 -30.42
N GLU A 99 20.65 -3.80 -29.43
CA GLU A 99 20.19 -5.18 -29.59
C GLU A 99 18.86 -5.26 -30.35
N ALA A 100 17.83 -4.57 -29.85
CA ALA A 100 16.51 -4.57 -30.47
C ALA A 100 16.57 -4.03 -31.92
N ILE A 101 17.38 -3.00 -32.18
CA ILE A 101 17.57 -2.47 -33.53
C ILE A 101 18.23 -3.51 -34.44
N LEU A 102 19.30 -4.18 -34.01
CA LEU A 102 19.95 -5.23 -34.82
C LEU A 102 18.97 -6.35 -35.17
N PHE A 103 18.23 -6.85 -34.17
CA PHE A 103 17.26 -7.92 -34.40
C PHE A 103 16.11 -7.48 -35.29
N ASN A 104 15.69 -6.20 -35.21
CA ASN A 104 14.72 -5.63 -36.15
C ASN A 104 15.22 -5.68 -37.60
N TYR A 105 16.50 -5.38 -37.84
CA TYR A 105 17.13 -5.55 -39.15
C TYR A 105 17.25 -7.03 -39.56
N ALA A 106 17.70 -7.90 -38.65
CA ALA A 106 17.92 -9.31 -38.96
C ALA A 106 16.61 -10.03 -39.33
N CYS A 107 15.50 -9.72 -38.65
CA CYS A 107 14.17 -10.26 -38.91
C CYS A 107 13.58 -9.91 -40.28
N GLU A 108 14.16 -8.97 -41.03
CA GLU A 108 13.76 -8.70 -42.42
C GLU A 108 14.34 -9.71 -43.43
N TYR A 109 15.37 -10.46 -43.03
CA TYR A 109 16.03 -11.44 -43.88
C TYR A 109 15.67 -12.87 -43.44
N GLU A 110 14.82 -13.54 -44.22
CA GLU A 110 14.40 -14.91 -43.92
C GLU A 110 15.58 -15.90 -43.86
N ASP A 111 16.65 -15.65 -44.63
CA ASP A 111 17.89 -16.43 -44.62
C ASP A 111 18.66 -16.34 -43.29
N LEU A 112 18.28 -15.40 -42.41
CA LEU A 112 18.85 -15.22 -41.06
C LEU A 112 17.93 -15.77 -39.96
N LYS A 113 16.77 -16.36 -40.28
CA LYS A 113 15.81 -16.84 -39.27
C LYS A 113 16.48 -17.77 -38.25
N GLU A 114 17.24 -18.76 -38.70
CA GLU A 114 17.89 -19.71 -37.80
C GLU A 114 18.94 -19.02 -36.90
N ASP A 115 19.74 -18.11 -37.45
CA ASP A 115 20.75 -17.35 -36.70
C ASP A 115 20.12 -16.44 -35.63
N VAL A 116 19.00 -15.79 -35.97
CA VAL A 116 18.20 -14.96 -35.04
C VAL A 116 17.65 -15.80 -33.90
N ILE A 117 17.07 -16.97 -34.20
CA ILE A 117 16.51 -17.84 -33.16
C ILE A 117 17.60 -18.43 -32.27
N GLU A 118 18.76 -18.79 -32.81
CA GLU A 118 19.87 -19.29 -32.00
C GLU A 118 20.43 -18.23 -31.05
N ALA A 119 20.54 -16.97 -31.49
CA ALA A 119 20.96 -15.88 -30.62
C ALA A 119 19.89 -15.57 -29.55
N ALA A 120 18.60 -15.60 -29.89
CA ALA A 120 17.51 -15.42 -28.94
C ALA A 120 17.48 -16.53 -27.87
N LYS A 121 17.79 -17.78 -28.23
CA LYS A 121 17.90 -18.88 -27.27
C LYS A 121 19.05 -18.68 -26.29
N ALA A 122 20.20 -18.15 -26.73
CA ALA A 122 21.31 -17.87 -25.82
C ALA A 122 20.93 -16.84 -24.73
N ILE A 123 20.07 -15.86 -25.05
CA ILE A 123 19.52 -14.91 -24.06
C ILE A 123 18.69 -15.65 -23.00
N VAL A 124 17.80 -16.55 -23.43
CA VAL A 124 16.97 -17.36 -22.53
C VAL A 124 17.85 -18.27 -21.66
N ASP A 125 18.82 -18.94 -22.27
CA ASP A 125 19.74 -19.86 -21.58
C ASP A 125 20.52 -19.13 -20.48
N TYR A 126 20.94 -17.88 -20.73
CA TYR A 126 21.59 -17.03 -19.73
C TYR A 126 20.65 -16.71 -18.56
N SER A 127 19.45 -16.17 -18.83
CA SER A 127 18.46 -15.84 -17.79
C SER A 127 18.17 -17.05 -16.90
N ARG A 128 17.86 -18.20 -17.50
CA ARG A 128 17.52 -19.44 -16.77
C ARG A 128 18.69 -20.02 -15.99
N LYS A 129 19.93 -19.81 -16.43
CA LYS A 129 21.12 -20.29 -15.74
C LYS A 129 21.34 -19.53 -14.44
N HIS A 130 21.17 -18.21 -14.47
CA HIS A 130 21.38 -17.34 -13.32
C HIS A 130 20.18 -17.37 -12.36
N ASN A 131 18.95 -17.43 -12.89
CA ASN A 131 17.74 -17.39 -12.09
C ASN A 131 17.76 -16.24 -11.08
N ASP A 132 18.32 -15.09 -11.48
CA ASP A 132 18.27 -13.82 -10.76
C ASP A 132 18.23 -12.67 -11.77
N SER A 133 17.20 -11.82 -11.70
CA SER A 133 17.09 -10.66 -12.60
C SER A 133 18.15 -9.59 -12.37
N SER A 134 18.79 -9.57 -11.18
CA SER A 134 19.89 -8.65 -10.89
C SER A 134 21.12 -8.91 -11.76
N ASP A 135 21.27 -10.11 -12.30
CA ASP A 135 22.34 -10.48 -13.22
C ASP A 135 22.10 -10.04 -14.69
N MET A 136 21.00 -9.33 -14.92
CA MET A 136 20.48 -9.05 -16.26
C MET A 136 20.39 -7.56 -16.58
N TRP A 137 20.88 -6.67 -15.72
CA TRP A 137 20.77 -5.23 -15.93
C TRP A 137 21.57 -4.71 -17.14
N VAL A 138 20.93 -3.82 -17.91
CA VAL A 138 21.53 -3.07 -19.02
C VAL A 138 21.92 -1.66 -18.57
N ASP A 139 21.08 -1.08 -17.71
CA ASP A 139 21.21 0.18 -16.99
C ASP A 139 20.34 0.11 -15.72
N ASP A 140 20.21 1.22 -14.97
CA ASP A 140 19.46 1.31 -13.71
C ASP A 140 17.94 1.09 -13.83
N CYS A 141 17.39 0.93 -15.04
CA CYS A 141 15.93 0.82 -15.26
C CYS A 141 15.54 -0.27 -16.26
N THR A 142 16.48 -0.94 -16.92
CA THR A 142 16.17 -1.89 -17.99
C THR A 142 17.00 -3.17 -17.94
N VAL A 143 16.35 -4.29 -18.25
CA VAL A 143 16.96 -5.62 -18.31
C VAL A 143 17.25 -6.07 -19.74
N PHE A 144 18.26 -6.93 -19.85
CA PHE A 144 18.85 -7.40 -21.09
C PHE A 144 17.96 -8.36 -21.88
N GLY A 145 17.75 -8.06 -23.16
CA GLY A 145 17.24 -9.06 -24.12
C GLY A 145 15.73 -9.22 -24.21
N ILE A 146 14.91 -8.71 -23.28
CA ILE A 146 13.44 -8.78 -23.40
C ILE A 146 12.92 -8.14 -24.70
N ASP A 147 13.46 -6.97 -25.08
CA ASP A 147 13.11 -6.27 -26.31
C ASP A 147 13.44 -7.08 -27.58
N VAL A 148 14.52 -7.86 -27.52
CA VAL A 148 14.93 -8.77 -28.59
C VAL A 148 13.91 -9.89 -28.71
N LEU A 149 13.56 -10.53 -27.60
CA LEU A 149 12.61 -11.64 -27.59
C LEU A 149 11.23 -11.20 -28.07
N TYR A 150 10.78 -10.01 -27.70
CA TYR A 150 9.55 -9.40 -28.24
C TYR A 150 9.63 -9.17 -29.75
N THR A 151 10.74 -8.59 -30.23
CA THR A 151 10.97 -8.36 -31.66
C THR A 151 10.92 -9.68 -32.45
N VAL A 152 11.51 -10.75 -31.91
CA VAL A 152 11.46 -12.10 -32.49
C VAL A 152 10.04 -12.66 -32.48
N ALA A 153 9.32 -12.59 -31.36
CA ALA A 153 7.95 -13.09 -31.23
C ALA A 153 6.98 -12.38 -32.20
N ARG A 154 7.18 -11.07 -32.42
CA ARG A 154 6.40 -10.27 -33.38
C ARG A 154 6.58 -10.71 -34.84
N LYS A 155 7.77 -11.23 -35.19
CA LYS A 155 8.06 -11.74 -36.54
C LYS A 155 7.71 -13.22 -36.68
N TYR A 156 8.03 -14.02 -35.66
CA TYR A 156 7.89 -15.47 -35.63
C TYR A 156 7.11 -15.89 -34.39
N PRO A 157 5.76 -15.80 -34.41
CA PRO A 157 4.92 -16.06 -33.24
C PRO A 157 5.11 -17.44 -32.62
N GLU A 158 5.55 -18.45 -33.39
CA GLU A 158 5.85 -19.78 -32.85
C GLU A 158 6.99 -19.79 -31.80
N TYR A 159 7.76 -18.70 -31.68
CA TYR A 159 8.83 -18.52 -30.70
C TYR A 159 8.47 -17.61 -29.52
N THR A 160 7.19 -17.22 -29.35
CA THR A 160 6.74 -16.48 -28.16
C THR A 160 7.09 -17.16 -26.85
N TYR A 161 7.23 -18.49 -26.85
CA TYR A 161 7.65 -19.25 -25.67
C TYR A 161 9.05 -18.88 -25.14
N LEU A 162 9.90 -18.25 -25.96
CA LEU A 162 11.19 -17.75 -25.50
C LEU A 162 11.02 -16.60 -24.50
N ILE A 163 9.99 -15.76 -24.64
CA ILE A 163 9.67 -14.73 -23.64
C ILE A 163 9.25 -15.40 -22.32
N GLY A 164 8.32 -16.35 -22.36
CA GLY A 164 7.93 -17.10 -21.16
C GLY A 164 9.13 -17.80 -20.49
N SER A 165 10.01 -18.42 -21.27
CA SER A 165 11.20 -19.10 -20.75
C SER A 165 12.24 -18.16 -20.14
N TYR A 166 12.27 -16.91 -20.59
CA TYR A 166 13.19 -15.87 -20.13
C TYR A 166 12.77 -15.27 -18.79
N ILE A 167 11.47 -15.23 -18.49
CA ILE A 167 10.96 -14.69 -17.23
C ILE A 167 11.10 -15.78 -16.16
N ILE A 168 12.16 -15.63 -15.36
CA ILE A 168 12.56 -16.53 -14.29
C ILE A 168 11.77 -16.29 -12.99
N PRO A 169 11.66 -17.29 -12.10
CA PRO A 169 11.01 -17.14 -10.80
C PRO A 169 11.53 -16.00 -9.92
N TYR A 170 12.85 -15.90 -9.70
CA TYR A 170 13.44 -14.83 -8.88
C TYR A 170 13.58 -13.55 -9.71
N TRP A 171 12.51 -12.76 -9.72
CA TRP A 171 12.38 -11.55 -10.52
C TRP A 171 12.12 -10.34 -9.63
N ASP A 172 12.83 -9.25 -9.88
CA ASP A 172 12.61 -7.95 -9.25
C ASP A 172 11.34 -7.30 -9.81
N THR A 173 10.21 -7.56 -9.17
CA THR A 173 8.91 -6.98 -9.55
C THR A 173 8.70 -5.56 -9.03
N GLU A 174 9.65 -5.00 -8.26
CA GLU A 174 9.64 -3.61 -7.84
C GLU A 174 10.28 -2.70 -8.90
N HIS A 175 11.42 -3.10 -9.46
CA HIS A 175 12.21 -2.29 -10.40
C HIS A 175 12.24 -2.80 -11.84
N ALA A 176 11.83 -4.04 -12.11
CA ALA A 176 11.73 -4.61 -13.47
C ALA A 176 10.32 -5.11 -13.80
N ARG A 177 9.28 -4.53 -13.18
CA ARG A 177 7.86 -4.91 -13.39
C ARG A 177 7.43 -4.81 -14.85
N TYR A 178 7.95 -3.83 -15.59
CA TYR A 178 7.55 -3.56 -16.98
C TYR A 178 7.74 -4.77 -17.93
N VAL A 179 8.63 -5.72 -17.58
CA VAL A 179 8.82 -6.96 -18.35
C VAL A 179 7.56 -7.82 -18.37
N LEU A 180 6.75 -7.74 -17.32
CA LEU A 180 5.50 -8.47 -17.20
C LEU A 180 4.45 -8.01 -18.22
N ASP A 181 4.61 -6.82 -18.84
CA ASP A 181 3.65 -6.29 -19.83
C ASP A 181 3.81 -6.87 -21.24
N TYR A 182 4.95 -7.48 -21.57
CA TYR A 182 5.28 -7.89 -22.95
C TYR A 182 4.39 -9.02 -23.47
N LEU A 183 4.08 -9.97 -22.58
CA LEU A 183 3.26 -11.12 -22.87
C LEU A 183 1.75 -10.75 -22.97
N PRO A 184 1.18 -9.95 -22.03
CA PRO A 184 -0.11 -9.29 -22.16
C PRO A 184 -0.23 -8.46 -23.45
N ALA A 185 0.79 -7.72 -23.86
CA ALA A 185 0.76 -6.97 -25.11
C ALA A 185 0.57 -7.86 -26.34
N LEU A 186 1.20 -9.04 -26.38
CA LEU A 186 0.99 -10.03 -27.44
C LEU A 186 -0.42 -10.64 -27.37
N TYR A 187 -0.92 -10.93 -26.17
CA TYR A 187 -2.28 -11.41 -25.96
C TYR A 187 -3.33 -10.39 -26.42
N SER A 188 -3.20 -9.12 -26.02
CA SER A 188 -4.07 -8.03 -26.45
C SER A 188 -4.12 -7.88 -27.97
N LYS A 189 -3.00 -8.15 -28.65
CA LYS A 189 -2.88 -8.09 -30.11
C LYS A 189 -3.43 -9.31 -30.86
N TYR A 190 -3.22 -10.53 -30.34
CA TYR A 190 -3.48 -11.76 -31.08
C TYR A 190 -4.58 -12.67 -30.48
N GLY A 191 -5.06 -12.37 -29.28
CA GLY A 191 -5.93 -13.26 -28.50
C GLY A 191 -5.22 -14.54 -28.06
N ILE A 192 -5.97 -15.52 -27.53
CA ILE A 192 -5.38 -16.81 -27.12
C ILE A 192 -4.99 -17.62 -28.36
N THR A 193 -3.71 -18.00 -28.46
CA THR A 193 -3.17 -18.82 -29.54
C THR A 193 -2.31 -19.96 -28.97
N ARG A 194 -2.07 -21.02 -29.76
CA ARG A 194 -1.13 -22.09 -29.35
C ARG A 194 0.27 -21.59 -29.02
N ALA A 195 0.71 -20.50 -29.64
CA ALA A 195 1.99 -19.87 -29.33
C ALA A 195 2.00 -19.28 -27.91
N LEU A 196 0.91 -18.62 -27.50
CA LEU A 196 0.74 -18.04 -26.17
C LEU A 196 0.47 -19.11 -25.10
N ILE A 197 -0.32 -20.15 -25.41
CA ILE A 197 -0.45 -21.33 -24.53
C ILE A 197 0.92 -21.99 -24.33
N LYS A 198 1.73 -22.10 -25.40
CA LYS A 198 3.10 -22.59 -25.28
C LYS A 198 3.97 -21.66 -24.42
N ALA A 199 3.83 -20.34 -24.55
CA ALA A 199 4.57 -19.41 -23.71
C ALA A 199 4.18 -19.51 -22.23
N TYR A 200 2.90 -19.71 -21.95
CA TYR A 200 2.40 -19.94 -20.61
C TYR A 200 3.05 -21.16 -19.95
N VAL A 201 3.11 -22.30 -20.65
CA VAL A 201 3.71 -23.53 -20.08
C VAL A 201 5.23 -23.47 -19.96
N TYR A 202 5.91 -22.58 -20.70
CA TYR A 202 7.37 -22.37 -20.59
C TYR A 202 7.76 -21.29 -19.58
N CYS A 203 6.79 -20.55 -19.02
CA CYS A 203 7.01 -19.56 -17.98
C CYS A 203 7.00 -20.23 -16.61
N ASP A 204 8.10 -20.14 -15.86
CA ASP A 204 8.21 -20.72 -14.51
C ASP A 204 7.79 -19.70 -13.42
N ASN A 205 7.83 -18.40 -13.73
CA ASN A 205 7.37 -17.34 -12.85
C ASN A 205 5.84 -17.39 -12.66
N PHE A 206 5.38 -17.53 -11.40
CA PHE A 206 3.96 -17.65 -11.06
C PHE A 206 3.19 -16.34 -11.29
N GLU A 207 3.71 -15.21 -10.82
CA GLU A 207 3.07 -13.88 -10.94
C GLU A 207 2.81 -13.55 -12.41
N MET A 208 3.82 -13.70 -13.26
CA MET A 208 3.69 -13.55 -14.71
C MET A 208 2.61 -14.46 -15.29
N ARG A 209 2.51 -15.73 -14.89
CA ARG A 209 1.46 -16.63 -15.41
C ARG A 209 0.06 -16.18 -14.98
N SER A 210 -0.08 -15.71 -13.75
CA SER A 210 -1.35 -15.25 -13.19
C SER A 210 -1.82 -13.94 -13.84
N GLU A 211 -0.91 -13.03 -14.14
CA GLU A 211 -1.20 -11.75 -14.81
C GLU A 211 -1.20 -11.84 -16.36
N PHE A 212 -0.68 -12.92 -16.96
CA PHE A 212 -0.47 -13.03 -18.42
C PHE A 212 -1.72 -12.69 -19.24
N PHE A 213 -2.87 -13.21 -18.83
CA PHE A 213 -4.14 -12.98 -19.53
C PHE A 213 -4.99 -11.89 -18.87
N ASP A 214 -4.43 -11.21 -17.87
CA ASP A 214 -5.00 -10.05 -17.21
C ASP A 214 -4.51 -8.77 -17.91
N ASN A 215 -5.35 -7.75 -18.02
CA ASN A 215 -5.01 -6.51 -18.70
C ASN A 215 -5.47 -5.34 -17.85
N GLU A 216 -4.53 -4.56 -17.30
CA GLU A 216 -4.83 -3.46 -16.36
C GLU A 216 -5.75 -2.37 -16.95
N GLU A 217 -5.81 -2.20 -18.28
CA GLU A 217 -6.77 -1.26 -18.90
C GLU A 217 -8.23 -1.73 -18.82
N ASP A 218 -8.47 -3.03 -18.56
CA ASP A 218 -9.79 -3.65 -18.54
C ASP A 218 -10.43 -3.71 -17.14
N TYR A 219 -9.82 -3.09 -16.10
CA TYR A 219 -10.48 -2.90 -14.80
C TYR A 219 -11.80 -2.11 -14.89
N TRP A 220 -12.07 -1.47 -16.03
CA TRP A 220 -13.23 -0.60 -16.26
C TRP A 220 -14.06 -0.94 -17.50
N ASP A 221 -13.63 -1.87 -18.36
CA ASP A 221 -14.34 -2.21 -19.61
C ASP A 221 -14.82 -3.70 -19.63
N ASP A 222 -16.14 -3.88 -19.56
CA ASP A 222 -16.83 -5.17 -19.60
C ASP A 222 -17.05 -5.71 -21.03
N GLU A 223 -16.00 -5.83 -21.85
CA GLU A 223 -16.11 -6.53 -23.14
C GLU A 223 -15.34 -7.86 -23.20
N GLU A 224 -16.12 -8.91 -23.43
CA GLU A 224 -15.86 -10.35 -23.61
C GLU A 224 -14.57 -10.73 -24.38
N LYS A 225 -13.44 -10.84 -23.67
CA LYS A 225 -12.43 -11.88 -23.96
C LYS A 225 -12.48 -12.91 -22.82
N PRO A 226 -12.34 -14.23 -23.09
CA PRO A 226 -12.27 -15.21 -22.01
C PRO A 226 -11.09 -14.84 -21.10
N ARG A 227 -11.41 -14.27 -19.93
CA ARG A 227 -10.47 -13.68 -18.97
C ARG A 227 -9.56 -14.74 -18.31
N PHE A 228 -9.85 -16.02 -18.50
CA PHE A 228 -9.08 -17.14 -17.91
C PHE A 228 -8.92 -18.29 -18.92
N LEU A 229 -7.69 -18.84 -19.01
CA LEU A 229 -7.37 -20.01 -19.84
C LEU A 229 -8.28 -21.22 -19.52
N GLU A 230 -8.76 -21.33 -18.29
CA GLU A 230 -9.75 -22.32 -17.87
C GLU A 230 -11.01 -22.29 -18.75
N VAL A 231 -11.62 -21.10 -18.90
CA VAL A 231 -12.85 -20.93 -19.68
C VAL A 231 -12.59 -21.30 -21.14
N TYR A 232 -11.44 -20.87 -21.66
CA TYR A 232 -11.02 -21.20 -23.01
C TYR A 232 -10.86 -22.71 -23.23
N PHE A 233 -10.29 -23.44 -22.27
CA PHE A 233 -10.13 -24.90 -22.34
C PHE A 233 -11.46 -25.65 -22.20
N LYS A 234 -12.41 -25.15 -21.40
CA LYS A 234 -13.77 -25.70 -21.32
C LYS A 234 -14.49 -25.61 -22.67
N GLU A 235 -14.31 -24.51 -23.38
CA GLU A 235 -14.92 -24.28 -24.69
C GLU A 235 -14.17 -24.97 -25.85
N ASN A 236 -12.86 -25.21 -25.69
CA ASN A 236 -11.97 -25.76 -26.72
C ASN A 236 -11.16 -26.96 -26.18
N PRO A 237 -11.78 -28.15 -26.00
CA PRO A 237 -11.13 -29.32 -25.39
C PRO A 237 -9.87 -29.79 -26.13
N GLU A 238 -9.77 -29.58 -27.45
CA GLU A 238 -8.58 -29.89 -28.22
C GLU A 238 -7.37 -29.01 -27.85
N GLU A 239 -7.60 -27.78 -27.40
CA GLU A 239 -6.55 -26.89 -26.94
C GLU A 239 -6.10 -27.26 -25.51
N TYR A 240 -6.99 -27.85 -24.70
CA TYR A 240 -6.60 -28.47 -23.42
C TYR A 240 -5.71 -29.70 -23.63
N GLU A 241 -6.02 -30.56 -24.60
CA GLU A 241 -5.12 -31.65 -24.98
C GLU A 241 -3.78 -31.13 -25.49
N PHE A 242 -3.78 -30.04 -26.27
CA PHE A 242 -2.54 -29.38 -26.68
C PHE A 242 -1.74 -28.84 -25.49
N PHE A 243 -2.39 -28.20 -24.51
CA PHE A 243 -1.75 -27.74 -23.28
C PHE A 243 -1.04 -28.88 -22.54
N LYS A 244 -1.70 -30.03 -22.35
CA LYS A 244 -1.10 -31.20 -21.67
C LYS A 244 0.13 -31.73 -22.40
N GLU A 245 0.05 -31.83 -23.73
CA GLU A 245 1.19 -32.25 -24.55
C GLU A 245 2.32 -31.20 -24.57
N ALA A 246 1.98 -29.91 -24.58
CA ALA A 246 2.95 -28.82 -24.53
C ALA A 246 3.66 -28.74 -23.18
N LEU A 247 2.95 -28.94 -22.07
CA LEU A 247 3.51 -28.96 -20.72
C LEU A 247 4.45 -30.15 -20.54
N LYS A 248 4.06 -31.34 -21.01
CA LYS A 248 4.96 -32.50 -21.08
C LYS A 248 6.22 -32.17 -21.88
N LYS A 249 6.05 -31.58 -23.07
CA LYS A 249 7.18 -31.22 -23.93
C LYS A 249 8.11 -30.20 -23.27
N ARG A 250 7.56 -29.25 -22.50
CA ARG A 250 8.33 -28.30 -21.70
C ARG A 250 9.22 -29.01 -20.67
N PHE A 251 8.71 -29.97 -19.91
CA PHE A 251 9.54 -30.74 -18.96
C PHE A 251 10.58 -31.64 -19.63
N GLU A 252 10.36 -32.05 -20.89
CA GLU A 252 11.41 -32.71 -21.70
C GLU A 252 12.50 -31.72 -22.14
N ASP A 253 12.12 -30.48 -22.45
CA ASP A 253 13.03 -29.48 -23.01
C ASP A 253 13.84 -28.73 -21.95
N GLN A 254 13.26 -28.43 -20.77
CA GLN A 254 13.93 -27.66 -19.71
C GLN A 254 13.45 -28.05 -18.28
N PRO A 255 14.32 -27.97 -17.25
CA PRO A 255 13.94 -28.20 -15.85
C PRO A 255 13.02 -27.10 -15.32
N PHE A 256 12.26 -27.35 -14.26
CA PHE A 256 11.50 -26.33 -13.54
C PHE A 256 12.42 -25.58 -12.56
N LEU A 257 12.33 -24.25 -12.53
CA LEU A 257 13.12 -23.39 -11.64
C LEU A 257 12.32 -23.08 -10.38
N LEU A 258 13.00 -23.06 -9.22
CA LEU A 258 12.42 -22.62 -7.96
C LEU A 258 12.60 -21.10 -7.79
N TYR A 259 11.76 -20.49 -6.96
CA TYR A 259 11.89 -19.07 -6.60
C TYR A 259 13.18 -18.80 -5.83
N THR A 260 13.48 -19.65 -4.85
CA THR A 260 14.72 -19.62 -4.06
C THR A 260 15.17 -21.06 -3.79
N ASN A 261 16.43 -21.20 -3.41
CA ASN A 261 17.02 -22.46 -2.95
C ASN A 261 16.69 -22.75 -1.46
N ASP A 262 15.93 -21.88 -0.81
CA ASP A 262 15.43 -22.09 0.55
C ASP A 262 14.44 -23.28 0.61
N SER A 263 14.65 -24.16 1.60
CA SER A 263 13.83 -25.34 1.85
C SER A 263 12.36 -25.02 2.20
N ASP A 264 12.06 -23.79 2.63
CA ASP A 264 10.70 -23.38 2.93
C ASP A 264 9.85 -23.16 1.67
N TYR A 265 10.47 -23.01 0.49
CA TYR A 265 9.80 -22.73 -0.79
C TYR A 265 9.72 -23.94 -1.73
N VAL A 266 9.66 -25.16 -1.17
CA VAL A 266 9.63 -26.40 -1.96
C VAL A 266 8.29 -26.61 -2.66
N VAL A 267 8.35 -26.80 -3.98
CA VAL A 267 7.17 -27.12 -4.81
C VAL A 267 7.05 -28.65 -5.01
N GLU A 268 6.18 -29.30 -4.24
CA GLU A 268 5.96 -30.76 -4.32
C GLU A 268 5.26 -31.22 -5.62
N ASN A 269 4.45 -30.35 -6.23
CA ASN A 269 3.74 -30.63 -7.48
C ASN A 269 3.86 -29.46 -8.47
N PRO A 270 4.93 -29.41 -9.29
CA PRO A 270 5.13 -28.36 -10.28
C PRO A 270 3.98 -28.24 -11.29
N VAL A 271 3.28 -29.33 -11.62
CA VAL A 271 2.12 -29.29 -12.54
C VAL A 271 0.96 -28.53 -11.92
N LEU A 272 0.73 -28.67 -10.62
CA LEU A 272 -0.34 -27.97 -9.92
C LEU A 272 -0.15 -26.45 -9.96
N GLU A 273 1.09 -25.96 -9.91
CA GLU A 273 1.40 -24.53 -10.00
C GLU A 273 0.96 -23.90 -11.33
N PHE A 274 0.98 -24.65 -12.44
CA PHE A 274 0.42 -24.18 -13.72
C PHE A 274 -1.10 -24.15 -13.72
N TYR A 275 -1.77 -25.05 -12.99
CA TYR A 275 -3.23 -25.04 -12.89
C TYR A 275 -3.70 -23.92 -11.95
N LYS A 276 -3.02 -23.70 -10.81
CA LYS A 276 -3.33 -22.62 -9.86
C LYS A 276 -3.26 -21.24 -10.54
N SER A 277 -2.17 -20.96 -11.25
CA SER A 277 -2.02 -19.70 -12.00
C SER A 277 -3.00 -19.55 -13.17
N MET A 278 -3.83 -20.57 -13.48
CA MET A 278 -4.80 -20.53 -14.58
C MET A 278 -6.19 -20.09 -14.11
N VAL A 279 -6.50 -20.37 -12.84
CA VAL A 279 -7.80 -20.12 -12.21
C VAL A 279 -7.75 -18.94 -11.22
N ASN A 280 -6.62 -18.23 -11.18
CA ASN A 280 -6.37 -17.07 -10.31
C ASN A 280 -6.66 -17.34 -8.82
N VAL A 281 -6.24 -18.51 -8.33
CA VAL A 281 -6.14 -18.75 -6.88
C VAL A 281 -4.93 -17.92 -6.44
N GLY A 282 -5.18 -16.84 -5.69
CA GLY A 282 -4.15 -15.89 -5.30
C GLY A 282 -2.99 -16.51 -4.51
N PHE A 283 -1.98 -15.70 -4.17
CA PHE A 283 -0.85 -16.10 -3.33
C PHE A 283 -1.24 -16.48 -1.88
N GLU A 284 -2.51 -16.34 -1.49
CA GLU A 284 -2.99 -16.72 -0.16
C GLU A 284 -3.23 -18.23 -0.10
N GLU A 285 -2.57 -18.88 0.87
CA GLU A 285 -2.44 -20.34 1.02
C GLU A 285 -3.75 -21.10 1.33
N GLU A 286 -4.93 -20.47 1.27
CA GLU A 286 -6.17 -21.00 1.87
C GLU A 286 -7.33 -21.33 0.92
N ASP A 287 -7.20 -21.17 -0.41
CA ASP A 287 -8.34 -21.41 -1.32
C ASP A 287 -8.44 -22.89 -1.81
N ASP A 288 -8.46 -23.83 -0.86
CA ASP A 288 -8.65 -25.28 -1.12
C ASP A 288 -9.98 -25.58 -1.85
N GLU A 289 -10.98 -24.69 -1.73
CA GLU A 289 -12.25 -24.82 -2.45
C GLU A 289 -12.05 -24.82 -3.96
N ALA A 290 -11.16 -23.98 -4.50
CA ALA A 290 -10.88 -23.89 -5.94
C ALA A 290 -10.23 -25.18 -6.48
N LEU A 291 -9.42 -25.85 -5.66
CA LEU A 291 -8.76 -27.11 -6.00
C LEU A 291 -9.76 -28.28 -6.13
N GLU A 292 -10.87 -28.23 -5.37
CA GLU A 292 -11.98 -29.19 -5.43
C GLU A 292 -13.00 -28.91 -6.53
N GLN A 293 -12.94 -27.75 -7.18
CA GLN A 293 -13.86 -27.43 -8.26
C GLN A 293 -13.62 -28.34 -9.46
N PHE A 294 -14.73 -28.73 -10.10
CA PHE A 294 -14.69 -29.50 -11.33
C PHE A 294 -14.08 -28.63 -12.44
N PHE A 295 -12.95 -29.07 -12.98
CA PHE A 295 -12.22 -28.37 -14.02
C PHE A 295 -12.72 -28.78 -15.42
N ILE A 296 -12.26 -29.90 -15.98
CA ILE A 296 -12.71 -30.39 -17.30
C ILE A 296 -13.32 -31.80 -17.20
N ASN A 297 -12.61 -32.72 -16.55
CA ASN A 297 -12.96 -34.12 -16.41
C ASN A 297 -13.09 -34.55 -14.95
N ASP A 298 -12.34 -33.92 -14.06
CA ASP A 298 -12.33 -34.17 -12.61
C ASP A 298 -12.05 -32.85 -11.87
N THR A 299 -11.72 -32.91 -10.58
CA THR A 299 -11.26 -31.73 -9.84
C THR A 299 -9.90 -31.25 -10.34
N LEU A 300 -9.63 -29.95 -10.20
CA LEU A 300 -8.37 -29.34 -10.63
C LEU A 300 -7.14 -30.07 -10.03
N GLU A 301 -7.18 -30.36 -8.73
CA GLU A 301 -6.12 -31.10 -8.03
C GLU A 301 -5.91 -32.50 -8.62
N ASN A 302 -7.00 -33.23 -8.88
CA ASN A 302 -6.93 -34.60 -9.41
C ASN A 302 -6.35 -34.60 -10.83
N GLU A 303 -6.80 -33.70 -11.70
CA GLU A 303 -6.29 -33.61 -13.08
C GLU A 303 -4.80 -33.23 -13.12
N ALA A 304 -4.37 -32.28 -12.29
CA ALA A 304 -2.96 -31.89 -12.18
C ALA A 304 -2.09 -33.04 -11.63
N GLY A 305 -2.56 -33.73 -10.59
CA GLY A 305 -1.88 -34.89 -10.01
C GLY A 305 -1.75 -36.07 -10.97
N ASP A 306 -2.82 -36.38 -11.73
CA ASP A 306 -2.80 -37.44 -12.73
C ASP A 306 -1.88 -37.09 -13.91
N LEU A 307 -1.86 -35.82 -14.33
CA LEU A 307 -0.95 -35.34 -15.37
C LEU A 307 0.51 -35.39 -14.92
N LYS A 308 0.83 -34.99 -13.67
CA LYS A 308 2.17 -35.13 -13.08
C LYS A 308 2.67 -36.57 -13.20
N ILE A 309 1.88 -37.53 -12.70
CA ILE A 309 2.25 -38.95 -12.72
C ILE A 309 2.48 -39.42 -14.15
N LYS A 310 1.58 -39.08 -15.08
CA LYS A 310 1.73 -39.44 -16.49
C LYS A 310 3.01 -38.87 -17.11
N ILE A 311 3.34 -37.61 -16.82
CA ILE A 311 4.57 -36.96 -17.33
C ILE A 311 5.81 -37.68 -16.77
N GLU A 312 5.86 -37.93 -15.47
CA GLU A 312 6.99 -38.60 -14.81
C GLU A 312 7.17 -40.05 -15.31
N GLU A 313 6.07 -40.79 -15.50
CA GLU A 313 6.09 -42.15 -16.06
C GLU A 313 6.63 -42.17 -17.50
N GLU A 314 6.27 -41.18 -18.31
CA GLU A 314 6.68 -41.11 -19.71
C GLU A 314 8.11 -40.56 -19.90
N LEU A 315 8.56 -39.65 -19.04
CA LEU A 315 9.92 -39.11 -19.04
C LEU A 315 10.94 -40.02 -18.33
N GLY A 316 10.48 -40.82 -17.35
CA GLY A 316 11.32 -41.75 -16.60
C GLY A 316 12.15 -41.09 -15.49
N PHE A 317 11.83 -39.87 -15.09
CA PHE A 317 12.45 -39.13 -13.98
C PHE A 317 11.45 -38.20 -13.29
N SER A 318 11.75 -37.80 -12.05
CA SER A 318 10.94 -36.86 -11.26
C SER A 318 11.03 -35.44 -11.84
N ILE A 319 9.90 -34.76 -11.98
CA ILE A 319 9.88 -33.34 -12.41
C ILE A 319 9.94 -32.35 -11.25
N VAL A 320 9.94 -32.85 -10.01
CA VAL A 320 10.15 -32.05 -8.80
C VAL A 320 11.63 -31.62 -8.71
N PRO A 321 11.93 -30.32 -8.56
CA PRO A 321 13.30 -29.82 -8.46
C PRO A 321 14.01 -30.33 -7.19
N GLU A 322 15.34 -30.46 -7.27
CA GLU A 322 16.18 -30.71 -6.08
C GLU A 322 16.56 -29.37 -5.42
N VAL A 323 16.35 -29.25 -4.11
CA VAL A 323 16.77 -28.10 -3.30
C VAL A 323 18.26 -28.24 -2.98
N LYS A 324 19.04 -27.17 -3.18
CA LYS A 324 20.44 -27.10 -2.74
C LYS A 324 20.54 -26.03 -1.66
N GLU A 325 20.82 -26.40 -0.41
CA GLU A 325 21.12 -25.44 0.66
C GLU A 325 22.40 -24.64 0.28
N GLU A 326 22.28 -23.33 0.09
CA GLU A 326 23.41 -22.39 -0.03
C GLU A 326 23.22 -21.25 0.98
N ASP A 327 23.86 -21.40 2.15
CA ASP A 327 23.86 -20.45 3.28
C ASP A 327 24.92 -19.34 3.08
N GLU A 328 24.79 -18.45 2.08
CA GLU A 328 25.80 -17.39 1.85
C GLU A 328 25.48 -16.03 2.48
N TYR A 329 24.23 -15.78 2.90
CA TYR A 329 23.82 -14.44 3.38
C TYR A 329 23.71 -14.28 4.91
N ASP A 330 23.82 -15.36 5.70
CA ASP A 330 23.75 -15.30 7.17
C ASP A 330 25.04 -14.79 7.85
N ASP A 331 26.16 -14.64 7.13
CA ASP A 331 27.49 -14.40 7.72
C ASP A 331 27.80 -12.91 8.06
N LEU A 332 27.04 -11.93 7.56
CA LEU A 332 27.33 -10.50 7.79
C LEU A 332 26.86 -9.99 9.16
N ASP A 333 25.77 -10.56 9.70
CA ASP A 333 25.21 -10.17 11.01
C ASP A 333 26.07 -10.63 12.20
N ASP A 334 27.00 -11.56 12.00
CA ASP A 334 27.85 -12.15 13.05
C ASP A 334 29.27 -11.52 13.17
N SER A 335 29.57 -10.45 12.41
CA SER A 335 30.92 -9.85 12.30
C SER A 335 31.09 -8.51 13.05
N ASP A 336 32.16 -8.39 13.87
CA ASP A 336 32.48 -7.16 14.63
C ASP A 336 33.13 -6.09 13.72
N PRO A 337 32.49 -4.93 13.47
CA PRO A 337 32.99 -3.92 12.53
C PRO A 337 34.25 -3.20 13.02
N THR A 338 34.53 -3.21 14.34
CA THR A 338 35.79 -2.69 14.88
C THR A 338 36.95 -3.61 14.50
N GLU A 339 36.78 -4.92 14.61
CA GLU A 339 37.82 -5.89 14.24
C GLU A 339 38.13 -5.83 12.74
N GLU A 340 37.12 -5.63 11.90
CA GLU A 340 37.31 -5.48 10.45
C GLU A 340 38.13 -4.24 10.10
N LEU A 341 37.84 -3.10 10.75
CA LEU A 341 38.61 -1.87 10.55
C LEU A 341 40.02 -1.96 11.11
N GLU A 342 40.22 -2.65 12.25
CA GLU A 342 41.54 -2.89 12.81
C GLU A 342 42.42 -3.67 11.83
N GLU A 343 41.88 -4.75 11.26
CA GLU A 343 42.53 -5.55 10.23
C GLU A 343 42.79 -4.71 8.98
N PHE A 344 41.79 -3.97 8.50
CA PHE A 344 41.91 -3.11 7.32
C PHE A 344 43.09 -2.15 7.45
N PHE A 345 43.21 -1.46 8.59
CA PHE A 345 44.31 -0.52 8.79
C PHE A 345 45.65 -1.21 9.01
N LYS A 346 45.73 -2.23 9.88
CA LYS A 346 47.00 -2.88 10.25
C LYS A 346 47.60 -3.71 9.13
N ASP A 347 46.78 -4.44 8.41
CA ASP A 347 47.24 -5.39 7.39
C ASP A 347 47.20 -4.77 5.97
N GLY A 348 46.38 -3.74 5.77
CA GLY A 348 46.31 -2.97 4.53
C GLY A 348 47.49 -2.00 4.32
N PHE A 349 48.04 -1.40 5.40
CA PHE A 349 49.02 -0.31 5.29
C PHE A 349 50.33 -0.58 6.04
N GLU A 350 51.47 -0.15 5.47
CA GLU A 350 52.79 -0.31 6.11
C GLU A 350 52.90 0.43 7.45
N ASN A 351 52.21 1.57 7.58
CA ASN A 351 52.08 2.36 8.81
C ASN A 351 50.78 2.06 9.58
N GLY A 352 50.14 0.92 9.31
CA GLY A 352 48.85 0.53 9.87
C GLY A 352 48.76 0.55 11.39
N ASP A 353 49.79 0.06 12.08
CA ASP A 353 49.89 0.11 13.55
C ASP A 353 49.89 1.55 14.10
N GLU A 354 50.49 2.51 13.38
CA GLU A 354 50.53 3.90 13.78
C GLU A 354 49.19 4.60 13.49
N ILE A 355 48.54 4.25 12.38
CA ILE A 355 47.17 4.70 12.03
C ILE A 355 46.18 4.24 13.09
N TRP A 356 46.21 2.95 13.45
CA TRP A 356 45.29 2.40 14.45
C TRP A 356 45.51 3.02 15.84
N LYS A 357 46.77 3.28 16.23
CA LYS A 357 47.08 4.03 17.46
C LYS A 357 46.60 5.47 17.43
N TYR A 358 46.61 6.14 16.28
CA TYR A 358 46.00 7.45 16.14
C TYR A 358 44.48 7.36 16.39
N ILE A 359 43.79 6.46 15.71
CA ILE A 359 42.34 6.27 15.83
C ILE A 359 41.95 5.95 17.27
N MET A 360 42.58 4.95 17.87
CA MET A 360 42.18 4.42 19.17
C MET A 360 42.76 5.20 20.34
N GLU A 361 44.03 5.62 20.29
CA GLU A 361 44.75 6.14 21.46
C GLU A 361 45.04 7.65 21.39
N ASP A 362 44.71 8.34 20.28
CA ASP A 362 45.08 9.75 20.03
C ASP A 362 46.60 9.97 20.05
N GLU A 363 47.37 8.96 19.70
CA GLU A 363 48.84 9.01 19.62
C GLU A 363 49.29 9.09 18.15
N CYS A 364 50.60 9.21 17.89
CA CYS A 364 51.17 9.14 16.52
C CYS A 364 50.61 10.13 15.48
N HIS A 365 50.19 11.35 15.87
CA HIS A 365 49.56 12.35 15.00
C HIS A 365 50.30 12.66 13.67
N SER A 366 51.63 12.46 13.61
CA SER A 366 52.40 12.65 12.38
C SER A 366 52.04 11.66 11.28
N VAL A 367 51.50 10.48 11.63
CA VAL A 367 51.10 9.44 10.67
C VAL A 367 50.09 9.96 9.64
N LEU A 368 49.28 10.95 10.03
CA LEU A 368 48.33 11.64 9.16
C LEU A 368 48.97 12.38 7.98
N GLU A 369 50.25 12.74 8.06
CA GLU A 369 50.98 13.35 6.94
C GLU A 369 51.51 12.30 5.95
N ASP A 370 51.59 11.04 6.40
CA ASP A 370 52.16 9.91 5.66
C ASP A 370 51.10 9.06 4.95
N ILE A 371 49.80 9.28 5.23
CA ILE A 371 48.69 8.60 4.54
C ILE A 371 48.58 9.11 3.11
N THR A 372 48.85 8.23 2.15
CA THR A 372 48.62 8.48 0.72
C THR A 372 47.23 8.00 0.31
N PRO A 373 46.56 8.68 -0.63
CA PRO A 373 45.29 8.20 -1.18
C PRO A 373 45.49 6.84 -1.88
N VAL A 374 44.52 5.94 -1.70
CA VAL A 374 44.51 4.59 -2.28
C VAL A 374 43.11 4.26 -2.80
N ASP A 375 43.04 3.31 -3.73
CA ASP A 375 41.79 2.64 -4.06
C ASP A 375 41.52 1.60 -2.97
N ILE A 376 40.49 1.86 -2.16
CA ILE A 376 40.18 1.02 -0.99
C ILE A 376 39.66 -0.35 -1.44
N ILE A 377 38.90 -0.41 -2.54
CA ILE A 377 38.36 -1.67 -3.06
C ILE A 377 39.50 -2.54 -3.58
N GLU A 378 40.37 -1.95 -4.41
CA GLU A 378 41.55 -2.66 -4.94
C GLU A 378 42.45 -3.16 -3.79
N LEU A 379 42.70 -2.31 -2.79
CA LEU A 379 43.50 -2.69 -1.62
C LEU A 379 42.91 -3.88 -0.86
N CYS A 380 41.60 -3.87 -0.58
CA CYS A 380 40.93 -4.96 0.13
C CYS A 380 40.98 -6.26 -0.68
N LYS A 381 40.78 -6.19 -2.00
CA LYS A 381 40.84 -7.36 -2.89
C LYS A 381 42.27 -7.92 -3.00
N GLU A 382 43.29 -7.07 -3.19
CA GLU A 382 44.69 -7.49 -3.28
C GLU A 382 45.21 -8.16 -2.01
N LYS A 383 44.68 -7.75 -0.85
CA LYS A 383 45.12 -8.19 0.47
C LYS A 383 44.20 -9.22 1.12
N GLU A 384 43.10 -9.59 0.46
CA GLU A 384 42.08 -10.53 0.96
C GLU A 384 41.54 -10.13 2.35
N LEU A 385 41.24 -8.83 2.56
CA LEU A 385 40.79 -8.29 3.85
C LEU A 385 39.28 -8.51 4.06
N ARG A 386 38.86 -8.84 5.29
CA ARG A 386 37.43 -9.02 5.64
C ARG A 386 36.54 -7.82 5.29
N TYR A 387 37.12 -6.62 5.35
CA TYR A 387 36.43 -5.37 5.03
C TYR A 387 35.93 -5.30 3.57
N SER A 388 36.41 -6.18 2.66
CA SER A 388 35.87 -6.25 1.29
C SER A 388 34.38 -6.57 1.26
N ARG A 389 33.90 -7.47 2.14
CA ARG A 389 32.50 -7.87 2.20
C ARG A 389 31.59 -6.71 2.59
N ARG A 390 32.05 -5.87 3.53
CA ARG A 390 31.36 -4.65 3.95
C ARG A 390 31.20 -3.66 2.80
N LEU A 391 32.24 -3.54 1.96
CA LEU A 391 32.22 -2.69 0.78
C LEU A 391 31.28 -3.24 -0.29
N GLU A 392 31.32 -4.56 -0.55
CA GLU A 392 30.46 -5.24 -1.52
C GLU A 392 28.97 -5.13 -1.15
N TYR A 393 28.64 -5.19 0.14
CA TYR A 393 27.26 -5.04 0.61
C TYR A 393 26.72 -3.60 0.50
N ASN A 394 27.57 -2.59 0.71
CA ASN A 394 27.11 -1.19 0.88
C ASN A 394 27.32 -0.30 -0.35
N ILE A 395 28.05 -0.73 -1.37
CA ILE A 395 28.39 0.14 -2.52
C ILE A 395 27.68 -0.35 -3.78
N GLY A 396 26.82 0.50 -4.35
CA GLY A 396 26.17 0.26 -5.64
C GLY A 396 27.15 0.28 -6.83
N ALA A 397 26.74 -0.26 -7.99
CA ALA A 397 27.60 -0.43 -9.17
C ALA A 397 28.23 0.88 -9.70
N MET A 398 27.54 2.01 -9.52
CA MET A 398 27.98 3.34 -9.97
C MET A 398 28.57 4.17 -8.84
N ASP A 399 28.57 3.62 -7.63
CA ASP A 399 28.96 4.34 -6.44
C ASP A 399 30.43 4.08 -6.09
N THR A 400 30.92 4.86 -5.15
CA THR A 400 32.30 4.77 -4.67
C THR A 400 32.29 4.63 -3.16
N PRO A 401 33.36 4.09 -2.55
CA PRO A 401 33.49 4.11 -1.09
C PRO A 401 33.38 5.52 -0.48
N HIS A 402 33.60 6.56 -1.29
CA HIS A 402 33.42 7.95 -0.88
C HIS A 402 31.95 8.41 -0.89
N SER A 403 31.14 7.98 -1.87
CA SER A 403 29.72 8.35 -1.94
C SER A 403 28.90 7.59 -0.89
N GLU A 404 29.17 6.30 -0.71
CA GLU A 404 28.49 5.42 0.25
C GLU A 404 29.19 5.34 1.61
N PHE A 405 30.05 6.33 1.91
CA PHE A 405 30.85 6.29 3.13
C PHE A 405 29.99 6.22 4.41
N GLU A 406 28.78 6.77 4.37
CA GLU A 406 27.84 6.72 5.48
C GLU A 406 27.41 5.28 5.79
N SER A 407 26.83 4.58 4.81
CA SER A 407 26.40 3.18 4.91
C SER A 407 27.54 2.26 5.35
N ILE A 408 28.73 2.43 4.77
CA ILE A 408 29.92 1.61 5.07
C ILE A 408 30.37 1.75 6.53
N ILE A 409 30.30 2.97 7.10
CA ILE A 409 30.85 3.26 8.44
C ILE A 409 29.79 3.24 9.55
N GLN A 410 28.51 3.19 9.19
CA GLN A 410 27.38 3.36 10.10
C GLN A 410 27.41 2.37 11.27
N THR A 411 27.59 1.06 10.99
CA THR A 411 27.63 0.02 12.04
C THR A 411 28.78 0.27 13.02
N PHE A 412 29.97 0.63 12.52
CA PHE A 412 31.09 1.05 13.38
C PHE A 412 30.76 2.29 14.20
N VAL A 413 30.02 3.25 13.65
CA VAL A 413 29.63 4.44 14.40
C VAL A 413 28.67 4.08 15.54
N TYR A 414 27.69 3.21 15.29
CA TYR A 414 26.73 2.76 16.29
C TYR A 414 27.38 1.95 17.42
N ASP A 415 28.38 1.12 17.15
CA ASP A 415 29.18 0.44 18.19
C ASP A 415 29.81 1.41 19.21
N TYR A 416 30.09 2.65 18.79
CA TYR A 416 30.69 3.70 19.63
C TYR A 416 29.69 4.78 20.07
N LEU A 417 28.43 4.69 19.61
CA LEU A 417 27.28 5.54 19.97
C LEU A 417 26.18 4.63 20.55
N ASP A 418 26.33 4.20 21.81
CA ASP A 418 25.37 3.30 22.48
C ASP A 418 23.90 3.79 22.35
N ASP A 419 23.00 2.89 21.96
CA ASP A 419 21.68 3.16 21.34
C ASP A 419 20.60 3.76 22.27
N GLU A 420 20.83 3.86 23.59
CA GLU A 420 19.76 4.24 24.52
C GLU A 420 19.96 5.53 25.35
N GLU A 421 21.14 6.15 25.45
CA GLU A 421 21.33 7.26 26.43
C GLU A 421 21.87 8.62 25.92
N GLU A 422 22.37 8.78 24.67
CA GLU A 422 23.20 9.96 24.35
C GLU A 422 22.78 10.89 23.20
N LEU A 423 21.52 10.91 22.78
CA LEU A 423 20.97 12.10 22.09
C LEU A 423 20.94 13.37 22.98
N ASN A 424 21.26 13.25 24.28
CA ASN A 424 21.22 14.28 25.32
C ASN A 424 22.57 14.78 25.89
N GLY A 425 23.72 14.43 25.29
CA GLY A 425 24.95 15.21 25.48
C GLY A 425 25.71 15.04 26.81
N LEU A 426 25.76 13.83 27.37
CA LEU A 426 26.81 13.42 28.31
C LEU A 426 27.89 12.60 27.57
N LYS A 427 28.96 12.17 28.25
CA LYS A 427 30.18 11.63 27.60
C LYS A 427 30.27 10.12 27.76
N LEU A 428 30.16 9.36 26.68
CA LEU A 428 30.67 7.99 26.61
C LEU A 428 32.20 7.95 26.47
N THR A 429 32.84 7.40 27.51
CA THR A 429 34.22 6.93 27.47
C THR A 429 34.24 5.42 27.25
N VAL A 430 34.75 4.98 26.10
CA VAL A 430 35.02 3.57 25.77
C VAL A 430 36.35 3.14 26.39
N LYS A 431 36.39 1.94 26.95
CA LYS A 431 37.62 1.37 27.52
C LYS A 431 38.44 0.66 26.47
N VAL A 432 39.42 1.35 25.90
CA VAL A 432 40.42 0.72 25.03
C VAL A 432 41.70 0.49 25.84
N ASN A 433 42.19 -0.76 25.88
CA ASN A 433 43.41 -1.13 26.62
C ASN A 433 43.40 -0.71 28.11
N GLY A 434 42.21 -0.63 28.72
CA GLY A 434 42.02 -0.21 30.11
C GLY A 434 42.10 1.30 30.37
N LYS A 435 42.14 2.14 29.33
CA LYS A 435 42.02 3.60 29.40
C LYS A 435 40.64 4.04 28.92
N ASP A 436 40.06 5.05 29.57
CA ASP A 436 38.79 5.67 29.20
C ASP A 436 39.02 6.68 28.06
N ILE A 437 38.44 6.44 26.88
CA ILE A 437 38.64 7.24 25.65
C ILE A 437 37.28 7.66 25.10
N SER A 438 37.12 8.90 24.61
CA SER A 438 35.83 9.35 24.05
C SER A 438 35.50 8.61 22.75
N GLY A 439 34.35 7.94 22.67
CA GLY A 439 33.87 7.24 21.46
C GLY A 439 33.72 8.20 20.27
N LYS A 440 33.11 9.37 20.49
CA LYS A 440 33.11 10.50 19.54
C LYS A 440 34.50 10.88 19.03
N GLY A 441 35.52 10.82 19.88
CA GLY A 441 36.90 11.10 19.49
C GLY A 441 37.47 10.03 18.54
N VAL A 442 37.17 8.76 18.81
CA VAL A 442 37.56 7.63 17.94
C VAL A 442 36.92 7.80 16.57
N ILE A 443 35.60 8.01 16.52
CA ILE A 443 34.86 8.19 15.26
C ILE A 443 35.44 9.34 14.40
N LEU A 444 35.66 10.52 14.99
CA LEU A 444 36.20 11.66 14.24
C LEU A 444 37.64 11.43 13.76
N ARG A 445 38.45 10.66 14.49
CA ARG A 445 39.80 10.28 14.04
C ARG A 445 39.76 9.22 12.93
N THR A 446 38.79 8.31 12.96
CA THR A 446 38.51 7.41 11.82
C THR A 446 38.16 8.23 10.57
N PHE A 447 37.28 9.23 10.69
CA PHE A 447 36.95 10.12 9.56
C PHE A 447 38.15 10.93 9.06
N ASP A 448 39.07 11.37 9.93
CA ASP A 448 40.31 12.03 9.51
C ASP A 448 41.20 11.15 8.63
N VAL A 449 41.23 9.84 8.92
CA VAL A 449 42.01 8.86 8.17
C VAL A 449 41.35 8.61 6.82
N PHE A 450 40.05 8.31 6.78
CA PHE A 450 39.31 8.13 5.52
C PHE A 450 39.33 9.38 4.64
N HIS A 451 39.17 10.58 5.21
CA HIS A 451 39.30 11.83 4.45
C HIS A 451 40.65 11.94 3.73
N ARG A 452 41.74 11.40 4.30
CA ARG A 452 43.06 11.35 3.65
C ARG A 452 43.17 10.22 2.63
N LEU A 453 42.60 9.05 2.91
CA LEU A 453 42.51 7.95 1.95
C LEU A 453 41.74 8.37 0.68
N PHE A 454 40.71 9.22 0.84
CA PHE A 454 39.97 9.84 -0.26
C PHE A 454 40.68 11.01 -0.94
N GLY A 455 41.91 11.35 -0.53
CA GLY A 455 42.67 12.44 -1.14
C GLY A 455 42.22 13.84 -0.73
N LYS A 456 41.61 13.99 0.45
CA LYS A 456 41.06 15.24 0.98
C LYS A 456 39.96 15.83 0.10
N LYS A 457 39.21 14.94 -0.58
CA LYS A 457 37.95 15.32 -1.22
C LYS A 457 36.93 15.66 -0.12
N PRO A 458 36.12 16.72 -0.28
CA PRO A 458 35.01 16.98 0.62
C PRO A 458 34.02 15.80 0.60
N PHE A 459 33.53 15.41 1.77
CA PHE A 459 32.48 14.40 1.89
C PHE A 459 31.16 14.83 1.22
N GLU A 460 30.33 13.86 0.84
CA GLU A 460 29.02 14.10 0.26
C GLU A 460 28.05 14.79 1.24
N ASP A 461 27.13 15.59 0.70
CA ASP A 461 26.17 16.39 1.48
C ASP A 461 25.36 15.53 2.47
N TYR A 462 25.01 14.30 2.09
CA TYR A 462 24.27 13.37 2.93
C TYR A 462 25.09 12.99 4.19
N PHE A 463 26.34 12.57 4.01
CA PHE A 463 27.24 12.26 5.13
C PHE A 463 27.48 13.47 6.04
N ILE A 464 27.62 14.68 5.48
CA ILE A 464 27.73 15.91 6.29
C ILE A 464 26.52 16.06 7.21
N ASN A 465 25.31 15.87 6.67
CA ASN A 465 24.07 15.95 7.45
C ASN A 465 24.01 14.86 8.53
N THR A 466 24.40 13.63 8.21
CA THR A 466 24.43 12.53 9.18
C THR A 466 25.40 12.83 10.32
N VAL A 467 26.63 13.28 10.04
CA VAL A 467 27.64 13.60 11.07
C VAL A 467 27.24 14.79 11.95
N VAL A 468 26.68 15.85 11.35
CA VAL A 468 26.37 17.10 12.06
C VAL A 468 25.04 17.03 12.80
N ASP A 469 24.01 16.46 12.17
CA ASP A 469 22.63 16.48 12.69
C ASP A 469 22.16 15.12 13.22
N GLY A 470 22.52 14.03 12.54
CA GLY A 470 22.15 12.67 12.94
C GLY A 470 22.91 12.22 14.17
N TRP A 471 24.21 11.96 14.01
CA TRP A 471 25.13 11.55 15.07
C TRP A 471 25.59 12.70 15.97
N LYS A 472 25.31 13.97 15.60
CA LYS A 472 25.65 15.19 16.36
C LYS A 472 27.12 15.24 16.82
N LEU A 473 28.03 14.76 15.98
CA LEU A 473 29.45 14.61 16.32
C LEU A 473 30.18 15.95 16.32
N ILE A 474 29.91 16.87 15.41
CA ILE A 474 30.56 18.19 15.38
C ILE A 474 29.61 19.25 14.80
N SER A 475 29.88 20.54 15.02
CA SER A 475 29.11 21.59 14.35
C SER A 475 29.46 21.65 12.86
N LEU A 476 28.55 22.18 12.03
CA LEU A 476 28.82 22.40 10.62
C LEU A 476 30.06 23.29 10.38
N GLU A 477 30.32 24.29 11.25
CA GLU A 477 31.54 25.10 11.12
C GLU A 477 32.81 24.27 11.38
N GLU A 478 32.79 23.45 12.42
CA GLU A 478 33.93 22.59 12.76
C GLU A 478 34.16 21.53 11.67
N PHE A 479 33.09 20.93 11.14
CA PHE A 479 33.15 20.01 10.00
C PHE A 479 33.77 20.68 8.78
N THR A 480 33.25 21.84 8.37
CA THR A 480 33.75 22.58 7.20
C THR A 480 35.21 22.98 7.38
N GLN A 481 35.62 23.36 8.60
CA GLN A 481 37.01 23.70 8.90
C GLN A 481 37.93 22.47 8.85
N ARG A 482 37.44 21.29 9.24
CA ARG A 482 38.20 20.05 9.36
C ARG A 482 38.36 19.31 8.04
N TYR A 483 37.28 19.19 7.26
CA TYR A 483 37.21 18.36 6.05
C TYR A 483 37.03 19.18 4.75
N GLY A 484 36.74 20.48 4.85
CA GLY A 484 36.34 21.27 3.69
C GLY A 484 34.90 20.97 3.24
N GLY A 485 34.31 21.89 2.48
CA GLY A 485 32.93 21.80 2.00
C GLY A 485 32.39 23.17 1.58
N ASP A 486 31.52 23.21 0.57
CA ASP A 486 30.81 24.43 0.19
C ASP A 486 29.45 24.48 0.88
N ILE A 487 29.35 25.29 1.93
CA ILE A 487 28.10 25.53 2.66
C ILE A 487 26.94 25.98 1.74
N ARG A 488 27.26 26.57 0.58
CA ARG A 488 26.27 26.99 -0.42
C ARG A 488 25.67 25.81 -1.19
N GLN A 489 26.48 24.78 -1.48
CA GLN A 489 26.01 23.58 -2.17
C GLN A 489 25.13 22.75 -1.24
N SER A 490 25.56 22.55 0.02
CA SER A 490 24.75 21.91 1.06
C SER A 490 23.40 22.61 1.26
N LEU A 491 23.34 23.96 1.25
CA LEU A 491 22.07 24.69 1.28
C LEU A 491 21.17 24.37 0.09
N LYS A 492 21.75 24.36 -1.12
CA LYS A 492 21.00 24.11 -2.35
C LYS A 492 20.42 22.70 -2.34
N THR A 493 21.18 21.71 -1.86
CA THR A 493 20.74 20.33 -1.67
C THR A 493 19.62 20.25 -0.62
N THR A 494 19.79 20.87 0.56
CA THR A 494 18.74 20.90 1.59
C THR A 494 17.45 21.56 1.10
N LEU A 495 17.54 22.69 0.39
CA LEU A 495 16.39 23.36 -0.21
C LEU A 495 15.71 22.52 -1.29
N ASN A 496 16.49 21.84 -2.14
CA ASN A 496 15.94 20.93 -3.15
C ASN A 496 15.20 19.76 -2.49
N THR A 497 15.81 19.12 -1.49
CA THR A 497 15.21 17.99 -0.75
C THR A 497 13.84 18.39 -0.15
N LEU A 498 13.74 19.61 0.37
CA LEU A 498 12.49 20.19 0.87
C LEU A 498 11.46 20.55 -0.20
N ILE A 499 11.89 20.81 -1.43
CA ILE A 499 11.00 21.02 -2.58
C ILE A 499 10.46 19.67 -3.09
N TRP A 500 11.17 18.57 -2.83
CA TRP A 500 10.77 17.20 -3.19
C TRP A 500 9.91 16.53 -2.12
N HIS A 501 10.06 16.87 -0.83
CA HIS A 501 9.18 16.37 0.22
C HIS A 501 7.86 17.14 0.31
N ASP A 502 6.76 16.40 0.42
CA ASP A 502 5.42 16.95 0.46
C ASP A 502 5.09 17.68 1.78
N LYS A 503 5.55 17.20 2.95
CA LYS A 503 5.27 17.84 4.25
C LYS A 503 6.48 18.58 4.81
N THR A 504 6.25 19.78 5.35
CA THR A 504 7.31 20.55 6.01
C THR A 504 7.30 20.31 7.53
N SER A 505 8.40 19.75 8.06
CA SER A 505 8.65 19.66 9.50
C SER A 505 9.37 20.92 10.02
N GLY A 506 9.28 21.18 11.32
CA GLY A 506 9.99 22.31 11.87
C GLY A 506 11.50 22.12 11.98
N LEU A 507 12.00 20.88 12.10
CA LEU A 507 13.44 20.58 12.08
C LEU A 507 14.05 21.00 10.75
N GLN A 508 13.39 20.66 9.64
CA GLN A 508 13.80 21.09 8.31
C GLN A 508 13.79 22.62 8.18
N LEU A 509 12.77 23.30 8.71
CA LEU A 509 12.69 24.76 8.70
C LEU A 509 13.80 25.41 9.53
N ASP A 510 14.16 24.83 10.67
CA ASP A 510 15.28 25.27 11.52
C ASP A 510 16.61 25.17 10.77
N LYS A 511 16.86 24.05 10.08
CA LYS A 511 18.06 23.85 9.24
C LYS A 511 18.16 24.92 8.16
N ILE A 512 17.09 25.12 7.38
CA ILE A 512 17.05 26.17 6.34
C ILE A 512 17.34 27.54 6.95
N TYR A 513 16.66 27.88 8.04
CA TYR A 513 16.81 29.19 8.66
C TYR A 513 18.23 29.41 9.20
N GLY A 514 18.85 28.39 9.80
CA GLY A 514 20.23 28.43 10.30
C GLY A 514 21.23 28.76 9.20
N VAL A 515 21.02 28.24 7.99
CA VAL A 515 21.88 28.54 6.85
C VAL A 515 21.56 29.90 6.23
N ILE A 516 20.29 30.25 6.04
CA ILE A 516 19.88 31.59 5.54
C ILE A 516 20.40 32.70 6.47
N GLN A 517 20.41 32.49 7.79
CA GLN A 517 20.97 33.46 8.73
C GLN A 517 22.44 33.80 8.45
N LYS A 518 23.21 32.85 7.91
CA LYS A 518 24.64 33.01 7.63
C LYS A 518 24.90 33.68 6.27
N ASP A 519 24.05 33.43 5.28
CA ASP A 519 24.14 34.04 3.94
C ASP A 519 22.72 34.35 3.40
N ARG A 520 22.20 35.53 3.76
CA ARG A 520 20.85 35.96 3.35
C ARG A 520 20.76 36.32 1.87
N GLU A 521 21.88 36.70 1.25
CA GLU A 521 21.94 37.02 -0.18
C GLU A 521 21.83 35.74 -1.02
N LEU A 522 22.35 34.61 -0.52
CA LEU A 522 22.21 33.32 -1.18
C LEU A 522 20.75 32.92 -1.43
N PHE A 523 19.84 33.19 -0.50
CA PHE A 523 18.41 32.94 -0.71
C PHE A 523 17.81 33.82 -1.82
N LYS A 524 18.35 35.03 -2.03
CA LYS A 524 17.96 35.89 -3.16
C LYS A 524 18.55 35.38 -4.48
N GLU A 525 19.80 34.90 -4.47
CA GLU A 525 20.50 34.36 -5.65
C GLU A 525 19.84 33.10 -6.20
N LEU A 526 19.38 32.21 -5.33
CA LEU A 526 18.65 30.99 -5.71
C LEU A 526 17.27 31.29 -6.33
N GLY A 527 16.77 32.53 -6.15
CA GLY A 527 15.42 32.92 -6.50
C GLY A 527 14.38 32.25 -5.60
N LEU A 528 13.17 32.80 -5.57
CA LEU A 528 12.02 32.03 -5.09
C LEU A 528 11.70 31.01 -6.19
N PRO A 529 11.88 29.70 -5.97
CA PRO A 529 11.45 28.68 -6.93
C PRO A 529 9.95 28.86 -7.21
N ASP A 530 9.46 28.30 -8.32
CA ASP A 530 8.05 28.33 -8.72
C ASP A 530 7.09 28.25 -7.54
N LYS A 531 5.92 28.93 -7.63
CA LYS A 531 4.87 29.09 -6.61
C LYS A 531 4.35 27.75 -6.02
N LYS A 532 5.22 26.97 -5.38
CA LYS A 532 4.96 25.71 -4.72
C LYS A 532 4.53 26.00 -3.29
N LYS A 533 3.75 25.10 -2.69
CA LYS A 533 3.15 25.33 -1.36
C LYS A 533 4.22 25.45 -0.27
N ASN A 534 5.31 24.69 -0.37
CA ASN A 534 6.40 24.63 0.62
C ASN A 534 7.10 25.98 0.79
N MET A 535 7.19 26.78 -0.29
CA MET A 535 7.78 28.12 -0.23
C MET A 535 7.01 29.07 0.69
N PHE A 536 5.69 28.89 0.85
CA PHE A 536 4.92 29.69 1.81
C PHE A 536 5.27 29.32 3.25
N ALA A 537 5.51 28.05 3.57
CA ALA A 537 5.91 27.61 4.89
C ALA A 537 7.32 28.12 5.25
N ILE A 538 8.28 27.99 4.33
CA ILE A 538 9.64 28.52 4.48
C ILE A 538 9.62 30.04 4.69
N SER A 539 8.90 30.78 3.83
CA SER A 539 8.80 32.24 3.93
C SER A 539 8.17 32.68 5.25
N ALA A 540 7.09 32.00 5.67
CA ALA A 540 6.42 32.26 6.93
C ALA A 540 7.33 32.02 8.14
N TYR A 541 8.15 30.97 8.07
CA TYR A 541 9.08 30.63 9.12
C TYR A 541 10.16 31.70 9.30
N ILE A 542 10.79 32.12 8.20
CA ILE A 542 11.80 33.19 8.19
C ILE A 542 11.19 34.48 8.76
N LEU A 543 9.99 34.87 8.30
CA LEU A 543 9.31 36.08 8.79
C LEU A 543 9.00 36.02 10.29
N LYS A 544 8.55 34.86 10.79
CA LYS A 544 8.31 34.64 12.23
C LYS A 544 9.60 34.78 13.03
N GLN A 545 10.69 34.18 12.58
CA GLN A 545 11.98 34.26 13.26
C GLN A 545 12.59 35.66 13.19
N ASP A 546 12.51 36.33 12.04
CA ASP A 546 12.95 37.72 11.87
C ASP A 546 12.16 38.65 12.80
N PHE A 547 10.84 38.47 12.90
CA PHE A 547 9.99 39.22 13.83
C PHE A 547 10.41 39.00 15.30
N ASN A 548 10.61 37.73 15.71
CA ASN A 548 11.04 37.39 17.07
C ASN A 548 12.42 37.97 17.41
N LYS A 549 13.32 38.06 16.42
CA LYS A 549 14.68 38.63 16.58
C LYS A 549 14.75 40.15 16.32
N ASN A 550 13.62 40.81 16.05
CA ASN A 550 13.57 42.23 15.62
C ASN A 550 14.49 42.52 14.41
N TYR A 551 14.59 41.57 13.50
CA TYR A 551 15.37 41.66 12.27
C TYR A 551 14.48 42.13 11.11
N SER A 552 14.99 43.01 10.25
CA SER A 552 14.26 43.53 9.09
C SER A 552 15.23 44.02 8.03
N ASP A 553 15.26 43.33 6.89
CA ASP A 553 16.07 43.66 5.72
C ASP A 553 15.28 43.51 4.41
N GLU A 554 15.95 43.66 3.28
CA GLU A 554 15.34 43.52 1.96
C GLU A 554 14.76 42.11 1.71
N LEU A 555 15.39 41.06 2.26
CA LEU A 555 14.83 39.71 2.18
C LEU A 555 13.52 39.63 2.96
N THR A 556 13.48 40.15 4.19
CA THR A 556 12.26 40.22 5.00
C THR A 556 11.14 40.93 4.24
N GLU A 557 11.42 42.10 3.63
CA GLU A 557 10.43 42.85 2.83
C GLU A 557 9.95 42.06 1.59
N THR A 558 10.86 41.37 0.90
CA THR A 558 10.53 40.53 -0.26
C THR A 558 9.60 39.38 0.13
N LEU A 559 9.86 38.72 1.25
CA LEU A 559 9.02 37.62 1.75
C LEU A 559 7.63 38.10 2.19
N PHE A 560 7.54 39.29 2.82
CA PHE A 560 6.25 39.92 3.14
C PHE A 560 5.39 40.09 1.88
N ASN A 561 5.96 40.71 0.83
CA ASN A 561 5.27 40.96 -0.43
C ASN A 561 4.87 39.65 -1.12
N PHE A 562 5.76 38.65 -1.14
CA PHE A 562 5.48 37.34 -1.73
C PHE A 562 4.24 36.68 -1.10
N ILE A 563 4.16 36.63 0.23
CA ILE A 563 3.02 36.03 0.94
C ILE A 563 1.74 36.83 0.70
N ASP A 564 1.80 38.16 0.86
CA ASP A 564 0.63 39.04 0.72
C ASP A 564 0.01 38.94 -0.69
N ASP A 565 0.84 38.82 -1.74
CA ASP A 565 0.38 38.80 -3.13
C ASP A 565 -0.08 37.42 -3.62
N ASN A 566 0.46 36.32 -3.07
CA ASN A 566 0.29 34.99 -3.67
C ASN A 566 -0.50 33.99 -2.82
N TYR A 567 -0.59 34.17 -1.49
CA TYR A 567 -1.13 33.13 -0.59
C TYR A 567 -2.57 32.72 -0.93
N PHE A 568 -3.48 33.69 -1.03
CA PHE A 568 -4.89 33.39 -1.29
C PHE A 568 -5.16 32.84 -2.69
N ASN A 569 -4.29 33.14 -3.67
CA ASN A 569 -4.38 32.53 -5.00
C ASN A 569 -3.98 31.05 -4.94
N MET A 570 -2.96 30.72 -4.16
CA MET A 570 -2.57 29.32 -3.93
C MET A 570 -3.66 28.54 -3.19
N LEU A 571 -4.26 29.17 -2.16
CA LEU A 571 -5.38 28.58 -1.43
C LEU A 571 -6.58 28.31 -2.34
N SER A 572 -6.98 29.28 -3.16
CA SER A 572 -8.12 29.10 -4.07
C SER A 572 -7.88 28.01 -5.10
N LYS A 573 -6.66 27.91 -5.65
CA LYS A 573 -6.28 26.81 -6.55
C LYS A 573 -6.35 25.45 -5.85
N SER A 574 -5.92 25.39 -4.59
CA SER A 574 -5.96 24.15 -3.81
C SER A 574 -7.41 23.73 -3.54
N ILE A 575 -8.27 24.64 -3.10
CA ILE A 575 -9.71 24.35 -2.88
C ILE A 575 -10.39 23.92 -4.19
N GLN A 576 -10.11 24.61 -5.30
CA GLN A 576 -10.71 24.29 -6.60
C GLN A 576 -10.27 22.92 -7.12
N LYS A 577 -8.98 22.57 -6.96
CA LYS A 577 -8.42 21.29 -7.41
C LYS A 577 -9.15 20.09 -6.78
N TYR A 578 -9.60 20.22 -5.54
CA TYR A 578 -10.14 19.09 -4.77
C TYR A 578 -11.65 19.12 -4.56
N GLY A 579 -12.33 20.25 -4.75
CA GLY A 579 -13.76 20.38 -4.42
C GLY A 579 -14.69 20.69 -5.58
N GLU A 580 -14.17 20.95 -6.78
CA GLU A 580 -14.98 21.29 -7.97
C GLU A 580 -16.05 22.36 -7.69
N LEU A 581 -15.67 23.41 -6.93
CA LEU A 581 -16.58 24.51 -6.62
C LEU A 581 -16.94 25.26 -7.90
N SER A 582 -18.18 25.74 -8.01
CA SER A 582 -18.49 26.76 -9.01
C SER A 582 -17.71 28.05 -8.74
N GLU A 583 -17.52 28.90 -9.76
CA GLU A 583 -16.82 30.18 -9.60
C GLU A 583 -17.46 31.06 -8.51
N GLU A 584 -18.80 31.04 -8.39
CA GLU A 584 -19.55 31.80 -7.36
C GLU A 584 -19.29 31.25 -5.95
N GLU A 585 -19.33 29.92 -5.77
CA GLU A 585 -19.05 29.28 -4.48
C GLU A 585 -17.61 29.55 -4.01
N LEU A 586 -16.65 29.45 -4.93
CA LEU A 586 -15.25 29.76 -4.64
C LEU A 586 -15.09 31.25 -4.28
N GLU A 587 -15.76 32.16 -5.00
CA GLU A 587 -15.73 33.59 -4.69
C GLU A 587 -16.32 33.89 -3.30
N GLU A 588 -17.42 33.23 -2.90
CA GLU A 588 -18.00 33.40 -1.56
C GLU A 588 -17.01 32.97 -0.46
N VAL A 589 -16.39 31.79 -0.60
CA VAL A 589 -15.38 31.27 0.34
C VAL A 589 -14.19 32.22 0.43
N MET A 590 -13.65 32.65 -0.72
CA MET A 590 -12.48 33.54 -0.75
C MET A 590 -12.81 34.95 -0.23
N THR A 591 -14.05 35.42 -0.41
CA THR A 591 -14.55 36.69 0.14
C THR A 591 -14.62 36.62 1.67
N TYR A 592 -15.04 35.48 2.25
CA TYR A 592 -15.00 35.30 3.70
C TYR A 592 -13.55 35.35 4.24
N PHE A 593 -12.63 34.60 3.62
CA PHE A 593 -11.24 34.56 4.04
C PHE A 593 -10.57 35.93 3.93
N LYS A 594 -10.60 36.59 2.76
CA LYS A 594 -10.00 37.92 2.57
C LYS A 594 -10.72 38.99 3.40
N GLY A 595 -12.04 38.88 3.52
CA GLY A 595 -12.92 39.87 4.13
C GLY A 595 -13.24 41.00 3.18
N VAL A 596 -14.24 41.80 3.58
CA VAL A 596 -14.62 42.99 2.83
C VAL A 596 -13.71 44.14 3.25
N GLU A 597 -12.85 44.61 2.33
CA GLU A 597 -12.08 45.83 2.59
C GLU A 597 -13.04 47.02 2.70
N PRO A 598 -12.97 47.82 3.78
CA PRO A 598 -13.64 49.12 3.78
C PRO A 598 -12.99 50.03 2.73
N LEU A 599 -13.79 50.83 2.03
CA LEU A 599 -13.27 51.90 1.17
C LEU A 599 -12.25 52.72 1.97
N LYS A 600 -11.00 52.84 1.47
CA LYS A 600 -9.99 53.70 2.11
C LYS A 600 -10.56 55.12 2.17
N PRO A 601 -10.92 55.63 3.37
CA PRO A 601 -11.51 56.95 3.48
C PRO A 601 -10.46 58.00 3.12
N SER A 602 -10.91 59.17 2.64
CA SER A 602 -9.99 60.26 2.33
C SER A 602 -9.20 60.67 3.58
N LYS A 603 -8.00 61.23 3.38
CA LYS A 603 -7.13 61.69 4.48
C LYS A 603 -7.85 62.67 5.42
N GLU A 604 -8.80 63.45 4.89
CA GLU A 604 -9.64 64.37 5.67
C GLU A 604 -10.64 63.63 6.58
N ILE A 605 -11.33 62.60 6.07
CA ILE A 605 -12.25 61.77 6.86
C ILE A 605 -11.48 61.03 7.96
N MET A 606 -10.30 60.50 7.65
CA MET A 606 -9.40 59.88 8.63
C MET A 606 -8.96 60.86 9.73
N MET A 607 -8.56 62.07 9.35
CA MET A 607 -8.15 63.10 10.33
C MET A 607 -9.32 63.58 11.20
N LYS A 608 -10.53 63.69 10.65
CA LYS A 608 -11.75 63.98 11.43
C LYS A 608 -12.08 62.84 12.40
N LEU A 609 -12.07 61.60 11.92
CA LEU A 609 -12.33 60.41 12.75
C LEU A 609 -11.34 60.32 13.93
N MET A 610 -10.05 60.61 13.70
CA MET A 610 -9.02 60.60 14.75
C MET A 610 -9.13 61.75 15.75
N LYS A 611 -9.55 62.95 15.32
CA LYS A 611 -9.67 64.13 16.20
C LYS A 611 -10.99 64.21 16.96
N GLU A 612 -12.09 63.82 16.33
CA GLU A 612 -13.45 64.12 16.81
C GLU A 612 -14.28 62.84 17.06
N GLY A 613 -13.71 61.66 16.73
CA GLY A 613 -14.40 60.37 16.81
C GLY A 613 -15.53 60.23 15.78
N PRO A 614 -16.30 59.13 15.80
CA PRO A 614 -17.39 58.88 14.87
C PRO A 614 -18.49 59.95 14.88
N LYS A 615 -18.57 60.75 15.95
CA LYS A 615 -19.54 61.84 16.11
C LYS A 615 -19.17 63.12 15.34
N GLY A 616 -17.91 63.26 14.90
CA GLY A 616 -17.44 64.38 14.09
C GLY A 616 -17.58 64.17 12.58
N LEU A 617 -18.09 63.01 12.15
CA LEU A 617 -18.33 62.68 10.76
C LEU A 617 -19.79 62.94 10.39
N THR A 618 -20.04 63.46 9.18
CA THR A 618 -21.40 63.54 8.65
C THR A 618 -21.95 62.14 8.38
N PRO A 619 -23.28 61.95 8.30
CA PRO A 619 -23.87 60.67 7.90
C PRO A 619 -23.35 60.14 6.56
N GLU A 620 -23.03 61.03 5.62
CA GLU A 620 -22.43 60.67 4.33
C GLU A 620 -20.97 60.22 4.48
N GLU A 621 -20.18 60.89 5.32
CA GLU A 621 -18.80 60.49 5.65
C GLU A 621 -18.75 59.17 6.43
N LEU A 622 -19.76 58.90 7.27
CA LEU A 622 -19.97 57.61 7.95
C LEU A 622 -20.33 56.49 6.95
N GLU A 623 -21.08 56.82 5.89
CA GLU A 623 -21.45 55.84 4.86
C GLU A 623 -20.24 55.41 4.03
N VAL A 624 -19.27 56.30 3.80
CA VAL A 624 -17.98 55.98 3.15
C VAL A 624 -17.14 55.00 3.98
N LEU A 625 -17.38 54.92 5.30
CA LEU A 625 -16.71 53.95 6.17
C LEU A 625 -17.39 52.57 6.17
N LYS A 626 -18.59 52.43 5.57
CA LYS A 626 -19.25 51.14 5.47
C LYS A 626 -18.61 50.30 4.35
N PRO A 627 -18.30 49.03 4.60
CA PRO A 627 -17.77 48.14 3.56
C PRO A 627 -18.77 48.00 2.39
N THR A 628 -18.28 48.05 1.15
CA THR A 628 -19.12 48.04 -0.06
C THR A 628 -19.39 46.65 -0.65
N GLY A 629 -19.02 45.57 0.05
CA GLY A 629 -19.26 44.19 -0.37
C GLY A 629 -20.30 43.46 0.48
N LYS A 630 -20.98 42.47 -0.11
CA LYS A 630 -21.85 41.53 0.61
C LYS A 630 -20.96 40.67 1.51
N ALA A 631 -21.01 40.91 2.82
CA ALA A 631 -20.28 40.10 3.78
C ALA A 631 -20.82 38.66 3.77
N VAL A 632 -19.95 37.70 3.46
CA VAL A 632 -20.25 36.27 3.60
C VAL A 632 -20.11 35.90 5.08
N LYS A 633 -21.06 35.11 5.60
CA LYS A 633 -21.03 34.62 6.98
C LYS A 633 -20.14 33.38 7.08
N LYS A 634 -19.56 33.11 8.25
CA LYS A 634 -18.70 31.95 8.49
C LYS A 634 -19.42 30.64 8.17
N GLU A 635 -20.67 30.53 8.63
CA GLU A 635 -21.48 29.33 8.49
C GLU A 635 -21.71 28.98 7.03
N ARG A 636 -21.83 29.99 6.15
CA ARG A 636 -21.98 29.79 4.71
C ARG A 636 -20.71 29.24 4.06
N ALA A 637 -19.54 29.76 4.44
CA ALA A 637 -18.27 29.25 3.93
C ALA A 637 -18.03 27.80 4.37
N ILE A 638 -18.35 27.47 5.62
CA ILE A 638 -18.28 26.10 6.16
C ILE A 638 -19.24 25.17 5.43
N GLU A 639 -20.48 25.59 5.20
CA GLU A 639 -21.49 24.80 4.46
C GLU A 639 -21.01 24.45 3.05
N ILE A 640 -20.50 25.42 2.28
CA ILE A 640 -19.96 25.20 0.94
C ILE A 640 -18.81 24.19 0.98
N LEU A 641 -17.83 24.42 1.85
CA LEU A 641 -16.65 23.55 1.96
C LEU A 641 -17.03 22.15 2.44
N LYS A 642 -17.95 22.03 3.39
CA LYS A 642 -18.44 20.75 3.90
C LYS A 642 -19.08 19.91 2.80
N ASN A 643 -19.90 20.52 1.95
CA ASN A 643 -20.59 19.80 0.89
C ASN A 643 -19.67 19.44 -0.29
N LYS A 644 -18.67 20.29 -0.58
CA LYS A 644 -17.83 20.16 -1.77
C LYS A 644 -16.53 19.40 -1.57
N LEU A 645 -16.00 19.35 -0.35
CA LEU A 645 -14.71 18.71 -0.05
C LEU A 645 -14.83 17.38 0.70
N MET A 646 -16.05 16.94 1.04
CA MET A 646 -16.28 15.67 1.73
C MET A 646 -16.11 14.51 0.75
N LEU A 647 -15.25 13.55 1.09
CA LEU A 647 -15.20 12.24 0.42
C LEU A 647 -16.46 11.45 0.81
N TYR A 648 -16.98 10.65 -0.13
CA TYR A 648 -18.15 9.75 -0.06
C TYR A 648 -18.86 9.66 1.31
N LYS A 649 -20.19 9.82 1.33
CA LYS A 649 -20.99 9.84 2.58
C LYS A 649 -20.78 8.61 3.47
N GLU A 650 -20.35 7.49 2.93
CA GLU A 650 -20.10 6.23 3.65
C GLU A 650 -18.72 6.17 4.35
N GLU A 651 -17.74 7.01 3.98
CA GLU A 651 -16.40 7.01 4.59
C GLU A 651 -16.23 8.10 5.68
N MET A 652 -17.24 8.31 6.53
CA MET A 652 -17.15 9.31 7.61
C MET A 652 -16.20 8.85 8.72
N VAL A 653 -15.24 9.69 9.11
CA VAL A 653 -14.43 9.45 10.32
C VAL A 653 -15.30 9.64 11.58
N THR A 654 -16.11 10.71 11.63
CA THR A 654 -17.27 10.87 12.53
C THR A 654 -18.35 11.74 11.87
N LYS A 655 -19.57 11.77 12.42
CA LYS A 655 -20.66 12.66 11.98
C LYS A 655 -20.25 14.14 12.06
N GLU A 656 -19.46 14.50 13.07
CA GLU A 656 -18.98 15.86 13.33
C GLU A 656 -17.71 16.22 12.56
N GLN A 657 -16.93 15.23 12.11
CA GLN A 657 -15.72 15.40 11.32
C GLN A 657 -15.67 14.37 10.19
N PRO A 658 -16.36 14.61 9.06
CA PRO A 658 -16.24 13.77 7.87
C PRO A 658 -14.81 13.76 7.30
N LYS A 659 -14.53 12.80 6.43
CA LYS A 659 -13.26 12.74 5.70
C LYS A 659 -13.25 13.81 4.61
N TYR A 660 -12.24 14.67 4.63
CA TYR A 660 -12.07 15.76 3.64
C TYR A 660 -10.87 15.50 2.74
N ILE A 661 -11.07 15.48 1.42
CA ILE A 661 -10.01 15.16 0.45
C ILE A 661 -8.81 16.10 0.56
N ILE A 662 -9.06 17.39 0.79
CA ILE A 662 -8.01 18.42 0.90
C ILE A 662 -7.16 18.29 2.19
N LEU A 663 -7.64 17.54 3.18
CA LEU A 663 -6.95 17.26 4.44
C LEU A 663 -6.39 15.82 4.51
N SER A 664 -6.50 15.04 3.42
CA SER A 664 -6.01 13.66 3.32
C SER A 664 -4.48 13.56 3.14
N ARG A 665 -3.92 12.33 3.23
CA ARG A 665 -2.47 12.05 3.46
C ARG A 665 -1.50 12.64 2.41
N LYS A 666 -1.93 12.96 1.18
CA LYS A 666 -1.12 13.63 0.15
C LYS A 666 -1.34 15.16 0.13
N ASP A 667 -0.62 15.85 1.01
CA ASP A 667 -0.28 17.29 1.03
C ASP A 667 -1.21 18.32 0.33
N GLY A 668 -2.52 18.18 0.52
CA GLY A 668 -3.48 19.13 -0.04
C GLY A 668 -3.28 20.54 0.50
N LEU A 669 -2.92 20.68 1.80
CA LEU A 669 -3.03 21.96 2.50
C LEU A 669 -2.02 22.20 3.64
N GLN A 670 -1.17 21.23 4.05
CA GLN A 670 -0.39 21.33 5.29
C GLN A 670 0.49 22.59 5.32
N ASN A 671 1.26 22.81 4.26
CA ASN A 671 2.15 23.95 4.12
C ASN A 671 1.41 25.31 4.24
N LEU A 672 0.18 25.41 3.70
CA LEU A 672 -0.66 26.60 3.84
C LEU A 672 -1.22 26.75 5.27
N LEU A 673 -1.65 25.66 5.92
CA LEU A 673 -2.09 25.69 7.32
C LEU A 673 -0.96 26.15 8.25
N VAL A 674 0.25 25.64 8.05
CA VAL A 674 1.45 26.02 8.83
C VAL A 674 1.78 27.49 8.62
N THR A 675 1.75 28.00 7.37
CA THR A 675 1.89 29.44 7.08
C THR A 675 0.86 30.27 7.83
N ALA A 676 -0.42 29.88 7.77
CA ALA A 676 -1.49 30.58 8.47
C ALA A 676 -1.29 30.54 9.99
N TYR A 677 -0.82 29.41 10.52
CA TYR A 677 -0.57 29.21 11.96
C TYR A 677 0.57 30.10 12.48
N MET A 678 1.65 30.23 11.71
CA MET A 678 2.78 31.09 12.03
C MET A 678 2.44 32.58 11.92
N LEU A 679 1.71 33.00 10.88
CA LEU A 679 1.55 34.43 10.57
C LEU A 679 0.22 35.02 11.06
N GLY A 680 -0.86 34.24 11.11
CA GLY A 680 -2.21 34.78 11.32
C GLY A 680 -2.38 35.56 12.61
N ASN A 681 -1.77 35.10 13.71
CA ASN A 681 -1.86 35.73 15.02
C ASN A 681 -0.51 36.10 15.65
N GLN A 682 0.62 35.77 15.01
CA GLN A 682 1.95 35.96 15.62
C GLN A 682 2.78 37.05 14.93
N VAL A 683 2.53 37.34 13.64
CA VAL A 683 3.30 38.32 12.85
C VAL A 683 2.34 39.32 12.18
N PRO A 684 2.61 40.64 12.21
CA PRO A 684 1.71 41.65 11.64
C PRO A 684 1.83 41.75 10.10
N VAL A 685 1.45 40.70 9.37
CA VAL A 685 1.29 40.70 7.90
C VAL A 685 -0.06 41.30 7.49
N LYS A 686 -0.18 41.87 6.27
CA LYS A 686 -1.42 42.49 5.79
C LYS A 686 -2.58 41.51 5.75
N ILE A 687 -2.30 40.26 5.37
CA ILE A 687 -3.30 39.19 5.25
C ILE A 687 -3.61 38.44 6.57
N SER A 688 -3.00 38.84 7.70
CA SER A 688 -3.06 38.12 8.99
C SER A 688 -4.49 37.74 9.42
N LYS A 689 -5.41 38.72 9.37
CA LYS A 689 -6.83 38.48 9.70
C LYS A 689 -7.49 37.41 8.82
N GLY A 690 -7.11 37.33 7.54
CA GLY A 690 -7.66 36.34 6.64
C GLY A 690 -7.06 34.95 6.85
N LEU A 691 -5.77 34.88 7.20
CA LEU A 691 -5.12 33.65 7.65
C LEU A 691 -5.80 33.08 8.91
N SER A 692 -6.11 33.93 9.90
CA SER A 692 -6.80 33.49 11.11
C SER A 692 -8.23 33.01 10.84
N ARG A 693 -8.96 33.63 9.89
CA ARG A 693 -10.29 33.14 9.48
C ARG A 693 -10.21 31.80 8.75
N MET A 694 -9.19 31.60 7.93
CA MET A 694 -8.95 30.31 7.28
C MET A 694 -8.76 29.21 8.32
N LEU A 695 -7.87 29.40 9.29
CA LEU A 695 -7.66 28.43 10.37
C LEU A 695 -8.91 28.17 11.19
N GLU A 696 -9.70 29.22 11.48
CA GLU A 696 -10.97 29.08 12.20
C GLU A 696 -11.95 28.17 11.42
N VAL A 697 -12.08 28.36 10.11
CA VAL A 697 -12.97 27.55 9.26
C VAL A 697 -12.50 26.11 9.16
N PHE A 698 -11.22 25.88 8.85
CA PHE A 698 -10.70 24.51 8.75
C PHE A 698 -10.71 23.81 10.11
N GLY A 699 -10.41 24.51 11.20
CA GLY A 699 -10.49 23.98 12.56
C GLY A 699 -11.92 23.68 13.03
N GLU A 700 -12.94 24.28 12.42
CA GLU A 700 -14.35 23.94 12.67
C GLU A 700 -14.81 22.77 11.80
N LEU A 701 -14.29 22.64 10.58
CA LEU A 701 -14.56 21.50 9.69
C LEU A 701 -13.95 20.20 10.22
N ALA A 702 -12.67 20.23 10.58
CA ALA A 702 -11.93 19.03 11.01
C ALA A 702 -10.85 19.35 12.05
N PRO A 703 -11.24 19.64 13.30
CA PRO A 703 -10.31 20.11 14.33
C PRO A 703 -9.13 19.16 14.56
N ILE A 704 -9.38 17.86 14.72
CA ILE A 704 -8.33 16.89 15.04
C ILE A 704 -7.35 16.75 13.87
N LYS A 705 -7.86 16.66 12.63
CA LYS A 705 -7.00 16.56 11.44
C LYS A 705 -6.20 17.83 11.20
N VAL A 706 -6.78 19.01 11.40
CA VAL A 706 -6.03 20.27 11.31
C VAL A 706 -4.92 20.35 12.36
N ILE A 707 -5.21 19.95 13.61
CA ILE A 707 -4.18 19.90 14.66
C ILE A 707 -3.06 18.93 14.27
N ASN A 708 -3.39 17.73 13.76
CA ASN A 708 -2.38 16.77 13.26
C ASN A 708 -1.47 17.39 12.17
N GLN A 709 -2.04 18.12 11.20
CA GLN A 709 -1.24 18.78 10.15
C GLN A 709 -0.32 19.87 10.72
N LEU A 710 -0.78 20.60 11.74
CA LEU A 710 0.01 21.61 12.44
C LEU A 710 1.07 21.01 13.38
N PHE A 711 0.77 19.85 13.99
CA PHE A 711 1.66 19.18 14.92
C PHE A 711 2.92 18.65 14.23
N TYR A 712 2.86 18.29 12.94
CA TYR A 712 4.04 17.89 12.17
C TYR A 712 5.15 18.97 12.12
N TYR A 713 4.78 20.25 12.30
CA TYR A 713 5.76 21.32 12.47
C TYR A 713 6.46 21.28 13.85
N HIS A 714 5.83 20.67 14.85
CA HIS A 714 6.32 20.56 16.23
C HIS A 714 6.94 19.20 16.58
N SER A 715 6.86 18.20 15.71
CA SER A 715 7.46 16.88 15.90
C SER A 715 8.80 16.73 15.20
N ASP A 716 9.62 15.77 15.66
CA ASP A 716 10.74 15.23 14.89
C ASP A 716 10.18 14.41 13.72
N MET A 717 10.88 14.38 12.58
CA MET A 717 10.37 13.72 11.38
C MET A 717 9.94 12.29 11.71
N PHE A 718 8.69 11.96 11.36
CA PHE A 718 8.02 10.68 11.62
C PHE A 718 7.61 10.36 13.08
N GLY A 719 8.10 11.11 14.08
CA GLY A 719 7.75 10.90 15.49
C GLY A 719 6.40 11.51 15.92
N ARG A 720 5.77 10.93 16.96
CA ARG A 720 4.62 11.53 17.66
C ARG A 720 5.04 12.43 18.82
N ASN A 721 6.33 12.57 19.12
CA ASN A 721 6.84 13.35 20.23
C ASN A 721 7.14 14.81 19.88
N PHE A 722 7.06 15.70 20.88
CA PHE A 722 7.47 17.09 20.72
C PHE A 722 9.00 17.16 20.69
N ARG A 723 9.54 18.02 19.82
CA ARG A 723 10.99 18.30 19.76
C ARG A 723 11.55 18.90 21.06
N ASP A 724 10.75 19.75 21.70
CA ASP A 724 11.03 20.33 23.02
C ASP A 724 9.95 19.85 24.00
N GLU A 725 10.24 18.78 24.74
CA GLU A 725 9.25 18.04 25.56
C GLU A 725 8.41 18.90 26.50
N ILE A 726 8.99 19.95 27.12
CA ILE A 726 8.30 20.72 28.17
C ILE A 726 7.75 22.07 27.68
N MET A 727 8.55 22.84 26.93
CA MET A 727 8.13 24.18 26.49
C MET A 727 7.34 24.14 25.18
N GLY A 728 7.60 23.15 24.32
CA GLY A 728 6.93 22.99 23.03
C GLY A 728 5.44 22.67 23.17
N ASP A 729 5.08 21.87 24.18
CA ASP A 729 3.70 21.45 24.43
C ASP A 729 2.80 22.61 24.88
N VAL A 730 3.26 23.41 25.86
CA VAL A 730 2.51 24.57 26.37
C VAL A 730 2.29 25.62 25.27
N ASP A 731 3.36 25.98 24.55
CA ASP A 731 3.29 26.98 23.49
C ASP A 731 2.39 26.52 22.34
N PHE A 732 2.40 25.23 22.01
CA PHE A 732 1.53 24.66 20.98
C PHE A 732 0.06 24.85 21.31
N TYR A 733 -0.40 24.40 22.49
CA TYR A 733 -1.81 24.52 22.89
C TYR A 733 -2.26 25.97 23.05
N GLU A 734 -1.41 26.85 23.60
CA GLU A 734 -1.74 28.27 23.67
C GLU A 734 -1.95 28.88 22.28
N ASN A 735 -1.14 28.47 21.31
CA ASN A 735 -1.27 28.95 19.94
C ASN A 735 -2.50 28.37 19.23
N LEU A 736 -2.87 27.09 19.46
CA LEU A 736 -4.13 26.54 18.93
C LEU A 736 -5.35 27.33 19.46
N LYS A 737 -5.34 27.72 20.74
CA LYS A 737 -6.38 28.58 21.33
C LYS A 737 -6.42 29.97 20.68
N LYS A 738 -5.26 30.58 20.39
CA LYS A 738 -5.18 31.87 19.65
C LYS A 738 -5.74 31.72 18.23
N CYS A 739 -5.55 30.57 17.60
CA CYS A 739 -6.13 30.20 16.30
C CYS A 739 -7.62 29.85 16.37
N LYS A 740 -8.26 29.95 17.55
CA LYS A 740 -9.67 29.66 17.81
C LYS A 740 -10.10 28.23 17.48
N ILE A 741 -9.18 27.28 17.54
CA ILE A 741 -9.53 25.87 17.47
C ILE A 741 -10.29 25.51 18.74
N SER A 742 -11.36 24.72 18.61
CA SER A 742 -12.25 24.37 19.73
C SER A 742 -11.51 23.59 20.80
N ASN A 743 -11.92 23.77 22.07
CA ASN A 743 -11.30 23.07 23.19
C ASN A 743 -11.56 21.56 23.09
N GLU A 744 -12.76 21.17 22.65
CA GLU A 744 -13.14 19.79 22.36
C GLU A 744 -12.25 19.17 21.26
N GLY A 745 -11.93 19.93 20.21
CA GLY A 745 -11.02 19.50 19.16
C GLY A 745 -9.60 19.26 19.67
N ILE A 746 -9.10 20.15 20.53
CA ILE A 746 -7.79 20.02 21.18
C ILE A 746 -7.73 18.76 22.06
N TRP A 747 -8.74 18.55 22.91
CA TRP A 747 -8.81 17.34 23.74
C TRP A 747 -8.98 16.07 22.92
N GLY A 748 -9.74 16.10 21.83
CA GLY A 748 -9.88 14.96 20.92
C GLY A 748 -8.54 14.55 20.31
N TRP A 749 -7.76 15.52 19.86
CA TRP A 749 -6.41 15.25 19.36
C TRP A 749 -5.47 14.70 20.45
N ARG A 750 -5.51 15.24 21.67
CA ARG A 750 -4.70 14.73 22.80
C ARG A 750 -5.02 13.28 23.14
N ILE A 751 -6.30 12.93 23.16
CA ILE A 751 -6.76 11.56 23.40
C ILE A 751 -6.30 10.64 22.27
N GLU A 752 -6.51 11.05 21.00
CA GLU A 752 -6.08 10.26 19.82
C GLU A 752 -4.57 9.96 19.86
N ARG A 753 -3.76 10.96 20.24
CA ARG A 753 -2.31 10.85 20.32
C ARG A 753 -1.85 9.95 21.47
N ALA A 754 -2.35 10.19 22.68
CA ALA A 754 -1.87 9.51 23.90
C ALA A 754 -2.33 8.05 24.01
N GLN A 755 -3.44 7.69 23.37
CA GLN A 755 -4.05 6.36 23.50
C GLN A 755 -3.23 5.20 22.89
N ASP A 756 -2.30 5.47 21.98
CA ASP A 756 -1.41 4.45 21.39
C ASP A 756 0.07 4.71 21.67
N ASP A 757 0.39 5.62 22.59
CA ASP A 757 1.75 6.11 22.80
C ASP A 757 2.15 5.88 24.26
N SER A 758 3.03 4.89 24.48
CA SER A 758 3.46 4.50 25.83
C SER A 758 4.16 5.64 26.57
N ASP A 759 4.82 6.54 25.86
CA ASP A 759 5.50 7.70 26.46
C ASP A 759 4.50 8.70 27.05
N LEU A 760 3.23 8.64 26.63
CA LEU A 760 2.14 9.52 27.05
C LEU A 760 1.15 8.84 27.99
N GLU A 761 1.49 7.68 28.54
CA GLU A 761 0.60 6.92 29.43
C GLU A 761 0.12 7.77 30.62
N GLU A 762 1.00 8.51 31.29
CA GLU A 762 0.59 9.38 32.42
C GLU A 762 -0.42 10.47 32.01
N ASP A 763 -0.27 11.06 30.82
CA ASP A 763 -1.23 12.06 30.32
C ASP A 763 -2.56 11.40 29.96
N TYR A 764 -2.51 10.20 29.38
CA TYR A 764 -3.71 9.42 29.08
C TYR A 764 -4.45 9.02 30.36
N GLU A 765 -3.74 8.54 31.38
CA GLU A 765 -4.29 8.21 32.69
C GLU A 765 -4.99 9.40 33.35
N TYR A 766 -4.34 10.57 33.31
CA TYR A 766 -4.94 11.82 33.80
C TYR A 766 -6.23 12.17 33.04
N GLN A 767 -6.27 11.95 31.72
CA GLN A 767 -7.48 12.17 30.92
C GLN A 767 -8.61 11.21 31.31
N LEU A 768 -8.31 9.94 31.60
CA LEU A 768 -9.27 8.94 32.08
C LEU A 768 -9.82 9.34 33.47
N GLU A 769 -8.95 9.74 34.40
CA GLU A 769 -9.36 10.21 35.74
C GLU A 769 -10.25 11.46 35.65
N MET A 770 -9.87 12.40 34.78
CA MET A 770 -10.66 13.61 34.56
C MET A 770 -12.01 13.32 33.93
N PHE A 771 -12.12 12.30 33.10
CA PHE A 771 -13.40 11.91 32.51
C PHE A 771 -14.43 11.49 33.57
N ILE A 772 -13.99 10.72 34.58
CA ILE A 772 -14.86 10.13 35.62
C ILE A 772 -15.10 11.04 36.83
N SER A 773 -14.19 11.97 37.13
CA SER A 773 -14.29 12.78 38.34
C SER A 773 -15.51 13.72 38.34
N LYS A 774 -16.04 13.98 39.53
CA LYS A 774 -17.24 14.78 39.76
C LYS A 774 -16.87 16.20 40.20
N ASP A 775 -17.76 17.14 39.93
CA ASP A 775 -17.65 18.53 40.43
C ASP A 775 -17.55 18.61 41.97
N GLU A 776 -17.93 17.54 42.68
CA GLU A 776 -17.85 17.47 44.15
C GLU A 776 -16.47 17.10 44.68
N ASP A 777 -15.63 16.46 43.84
CA ASP A 777 -14.28 16.04 44.19
C ASP A 777 -13.33 17.25 44.28
N ASP A 778 -13.66 18.35 43.59
CA ASP A 778 -12.90 19.60 43.62
C ASP A 778 -13.25 20.52 44.82
N LYS A 779 -14.14 20.11 45.74
CA LYS A 779 -14.61 20.96 46.86
C LYS A 779 -13.48 21.33 47.84
N GLU A 780 -12.41 20.55 47.89
CA GLU A 780 -11.21 20.82 48.69
C GLU A 780 -10.15 21.62 47.91
N GLU A 781 -10.31 21.75 46.59
CA GLU A 781 -9.40 22.52 45.72
C GLU A 781 -9.86 23.98 45.62
N GLY A 782 -8.93 24.94 45.62
CA GLY A 782 -9.27 26.36 45.51
C GLY A 782 -10.07 26.68 44.24
N VAL A 783 -10.96 27.69 44.31
CA VAL A 783 -11.93 28.09 43.25
C VAL A 783 -11.34 28.16 41.84
N PHE A 784 -10.06 28.54 41.71
CA PHE A 784 -9.36 28.60 40.43
C PHE A 784 -9.09 27.22 39.81
N ARG A 785 -8.62 26.24 40.62
CA ARG A 785 -8.35 24.86 40.16
C ARG A 785 -9.65 24.14 39.83
N ALA A 786 -10.66 24.24 40.69
CA ALA A 786 -11.99 23.70 40.42
C ALA A 786 -12.59 24.22 39.09
N GLY A 787 -12.38 25.52 38.79
CA GLY A 787 -12.80 26.11 37.51
C GLY A 787 -12.02 25.60 36.29
N MET A 788 -10.75 25.23 36.46
CA MET A 788 -9.90 24.67 35.41
C MET A 788 -10.27 23.20 35.15
N ASN A 789 -10.36 22.38 36.20
CA ASN A 789 -10.75 20.97 36.09
C ASN A 789 -12.11 20.84 35.41
N LYS A 790 -13.09 21.68 35.78
CA LYS A 790 -14.40 21.71 35.11
C LYS A 790 -14.32 21.95 33.59
N LYS A 791 -13.41 22.82 33.13
CA LYS A 791 -13.19 23.07 31.70
C LYS A 791 -12.50 21.90 31.01
N ILE A 792 -11.55 21.24 31.69
CA ILE A 792 -10.88 20.03 31.21
C ILE A 792 -11.92 18.92 31.03
N ARG A 793 -12.69 18.62 32.08
CA ARG A 793 -13.78 17.62 32.04
C ARG A 793 -14.77 17.87 30.90
N SER A 794 -15.22 19.12 30.75
CA SER A 794 -16.13 19.49 29.66
C SER A 794 -15.48 19.32 28.29
N GLY A 795 -14.18 19.60 28.17
CA GLY A 795 -13.41 19.43 26.95
C GLY A 795 -13.29 17.96 26.55
N ILE A 796 -12.87 17.09 27.48
CA ILE A 796 -12.73 15.65 27.27
C ILE A 796 -14.08 15.01 26.92
N LYS A 797 -15.15 15.36 27.66
CA LYS A 797 -16.51 14.85 27.34
C LYS A 797 -17.00 15.33 25.98
N GLY A 798 -16.72 16.59 25.62
CA GLY A 798 -17.08 17.15 24.33
C GLY A 798 -16.20 16.64 23.17
N ALA A 799 -15.01 16.14 23.47
CA ALA A 799 -14.05 15.61 22.48
C ALA A 799 -14.51 14.29 21.86
N MET A 800 -15.26 13.48 22.61
CA MET A 800 -15.70 12.15 22.17
C MET A 800 -16.32 12.18 20.77
N LYS A 801 -17.23 13.12 20.48
CA LYS A 801 -17.89 13.25 19.15
C LYS A 801 -16.94 13.45 17.95
N TYR A 802 -15.70 13.91 18.19
CA TYR A 802 -14.71 14.11 17.12
C TYR A 802 -13.78 12.90 16.95
N LEU A 803 -13.72 12.00 17.92
CA LEU A 803 -12.89 10.79 17.87
C LEU A 803 -13.56 9.70 17.02
N PRO A 804 -12.82 8.96 16.19
CA PRO A 804 -13.33 7.77 15.50
C PRO A 804 -13.97 6.77 16.47
N GLN A 805 -14.93 5.96 15.99
CA GLN A 805 -15.68 5.01 16.82
C GLN A 805 -14.75 4.05 17.58
N ARG A 806 -13.73 3.49 16.91
CA ARG A 806 -12.71 2.64 17.55
C ARG A 806 -11.97 3.33 18.71
N LYS A 807 -11.60 4.60 18.53
CA LYS A 807 -10.90 5.39 19.55
C LYS A 807 -11.80 5.71 20.76
N ARG A 808 -13.08 6.02 20.51
CA ARG A 808 -14.08 6.19 21.58
C ARG A 808 -14.29 4.90 22.36
N MET A 809 -14.46 3.78 21.67
CA MET A 809 -14.69 2.48 22.30
C MET A 809 -13.50 2.06 23.17
N LYS A 810 -12.28 2.14 22.62
CA LYS A 810 -11.05 1.91 23.39
C LYS A 810 -10.95 2.83 24.61
N PHE A 811 -11.34 4.11 24.49
CA PHE A 811 -11.34 5.03 25.63
C PHE A 811 -12.30 4.59 26.73
N TYR A 812 -13.53 4.19 26.38
CA TYR A 812 -14.49 3.67 27.36
C TYR A 812 -14.05 2.34 27.97
N SER A 813 -13.43 1.47 27.16
CA SER A 813 -12.77 0.23 27.62
C SER A 813 -11.76 0.52 28.70
N ASP A 814 -10.85 1.46 28.44
CA ASP A 814 -9.74 1.76 29.34
C ASP A 814 -10.22 2.43 30.63
N VAL A 815 -11.28 3.27 30.54
CA VAL A 815 -12.01 3.75 31.73
C VAL A 815 -12.59 2.59 32.54
N TYR A 816 -13.25 1.61 31.91
CA TYR A 816 -13.87 0.49 32.60
C TYR A 816 -12.86 -0.45 33.25
N LYS A 817 -11.79 -0.81 32.53
CA LYS A 817 -10.71 -1.66 33.04
C LYS A 817 -10.04 -1.03 34.27
N ARG A 818 -9.82 0.28 34.25
CA ARG A 818 -9.16 1.01 35.34
C ARG A 818 -10.08 1.40 36.48
N TYR A 819 -11.34 1.73 36.16
CA TYR A 819 -12.35 2.19 37.12
C TYR A 819 -13.66 1.40 36.98
N PRO A 820 -13.68 0.09 37.36
CA PRO A 820 -14.86 -0.77 37.16
C PRO A 820 -16.14 -0.24 37.82
N ASP A 821 -16.01 0.48 38.94
CA ASP A 821 -17.13 1.06 39.69
C ASP A 821 -17.86 2.19 38.93
N TYR A 822 -17.22 2.78 37.91
CA TYR A 822 -17.86 3.80 37.05
C TYR A 822 -18.83 3.16 36.04
N GLY A 823 -18.62 1.88 35.69
CA GLY A 823 -19.41 1.12 34.73
C GLY A 823 -19.13 1.46 33.26
N PHE A 824 -19.67 0.64 32.36
CA PHE A 824 -19.52 0.77 30.90
C PHE A 824 -20.72 1.46 30.23
N GLU A 825 -21.50 2.25 30.98
CA GLU A 825 -22.79 2.80 30.51
C GLU A 825 -22.68 3.61 29.22
N LYS A 826 -21.56 4.32 29.04
CA LYS A 826 -21.28 5.13 27.84
C LYS A 826 -20.81 4.30 26.65
N GLY A 827 -20.22 3.14 26.89
CA GLY A 827 -19.84 2.20 25.86
C GLY A 827 -21.04 1.45 25.26
N TYR A 828 -22.17 1.37 25.96
CA TYR A 828 -23.35 0.66 25.44
C TYR A 828 -23.93 1.26 24.17
N GLU A 829 -24.03 2.59 24.07
CA GLU A 829 -24.55 3.24 22.87
C GLU A 829 -23.67 2.94 21.65
N GLU A 830 -22.34 3.02 21.82
CA GLU A 830 -21.38 2.67 20.79
C GLU A 830 -21.44 1.18 20.44
N TYR A 831 -21.57 0.31 21.44
CA TYR A 831 -21.68 -1.14 21.25
C TYR A 831 -22.92 -1.51 20.42
N TYR A 832 -24.07 -0.87 20.67
CA TYR A 832 -25.27 -1.11 19.89
C TYR A 832 -25.17 -0.55 18.46
N GLU A 833 -24.45 0.56 18.24
CA GLU A 833 -24.17 1.08 16.90
C GLU A 833 -23.27 0.09 16.14
N ILE A 834 -22.16 -0.38 16.74
CA ILE A 834 -21.25 -1.40 16.17
C ILE A 834 -22.02 -2.68 15.84
N LEU A 835 -22.79 -3.21 16.80
CA LEU A 835 -23.59 -4.41 16.58
C LEU A 835 -24.62 -4.21 15.47
N GLY A 836 -25.25 -3.03 15.41
CA GLY A 836 -26.22 -2.70 14.37
C GLY A 836 -25.59 -2.62 12.98
N ASP A 837 -24.43 -1.98 12.86
CA ASP A 837 -23.69 -1.86 11.61
C ASP A 837 -23.18 -3.23 11.14
N MET A 838 -22.64 -4.04 12.05
CA MET A 838 -22.21 -5.41 11.79
C MET A 838 -23.38 -6.29 11.31
N ILE A 839 -24.52 -6.25 12.01
CA ILE A 839 -25.73 -6.98 11.58
C ILE A 839 -26.16 -6.49 10.21
N LYS A 840 -26.24 -5.18 9.99
CA LYS A 840 -26.71 -4.58 8.75
C LYS A 840 -25.86 -5.03 7.55
N GLY A 841 -24.54 -5.11 7.73
CA GLY A 841 -23.61 -5.62 6.72
C GLY A 841 -23.62 -7.13 6.55
N SER A 842 -24.05 -7.88 7.58
CA SER A 842 -24.17 -9.34 7.54
C SER A 842 -25.54 -9.84 7.06
N VAL A 843 -26.54 -8.95 6.87
CA VAL A 843 -27.84 -9.33 6.30
C VAL A 843 -27.65 -9.70 4.83
N ILE A 844 -28.13 -10.88 4.44
CA ILE A 844 -28.11 -11.34 3.05
C ILE A 844 -28.70 -10.31 2.10
N SER A 845 -28.24 -10.32 0.84
CA SER A 845 -28.81 -9.46 -0.20
C SER A 845 -30.34 -9.54 -0.20
N ILE A 846 -31.00 -8.45 -0.61
CA ILE A 846 -32.47 -8.49 -0.75
C ILE A 846 -32.87 -9.62 -1.69
N ASN A 847 -32.04 -9.91 -2.69
CA ASN A 847 -32.30 -10.96 -3.66
C ASN A 847 -32.29 -12.36 -3.06
N ASP A 848 -31.28 -12.69 -2.25
CA ASP A 848 -31.22 -14.00 -1.59
C ASP A 848 -32.35 -14.18 -0.57
N SER A 849 -32.74 -13.12 0.13
CA SER A 849 -33.90 -13.18 1.05
C SER A 849 -35.21 -13.43 0.31
N ILE A 850 -35.46 -12.71 -0.78
CA ILE A 850 -36.63 -12.92 -1.63
C ILE A 850 -36.65 -14.37 -2.12
N LEU A 851 -35.52 -14.87 -2.61
CA LEU A 851 -35.37 -16.26 -3.07
C LEU A 851 -35.67 -17.28 -1.97
N ASN A 852 -35.21 -17.05 -0.75
CA ASN A 852 -35.49 -17.92 0.40
C ASN A 852 -37.00 -18.01 0.73
N LYS A 853 -37.80 -16.99 0.39
CA LYS A 853 -39.28 -17.05 0.57
C LYS A 853 -40.00 -17.84 -0.53
N PHE A 854 -39.32 -18.20 -1.61
CA PHE A 854 -39.84 -19.07 -2.67
C PHE A 854 -39.23 -20.48 -2.57
N SER A 855 -40.06 -21.51 -2.65
CA SER A 855 -39.56 -22.88 -2.68
C SER A 855 -38.85 -23.15 -4.02
N LYS A 856 -37.86 -24.06 -4.03
CA LYS A 856 -37.23 -24.57 -5.27
C LYS A 856 -38.23 -25.09 -6.31
N LYS A 857 -39.47 -25.40 -5.90
CA LYS A 857 -40.54 -25.85 -6.81
C LYS A 857 -41.30 -24.69 -7.44
N GLU A 858 -41.27 -23.49 -6.87
CA GLU A 858 -41.89 -22.26 -7.36
C GLU A 858 -40.98 -21.48 -8.31
N ILE A 859 -39.66 -21.63 -8.16
CA ILE A 859 -38.64 -21.09 -9.07
C ILE A 859 -38.52 -22.00 -10.30
N GLU A 860 -38.55 -21.40 -11.48
CA GLU A 860 -38.34 -22.08 -12.76
C GLU A 860 -36.89 -22.00 -13.21
N PHE A 861 -36.26 -20.85 -13.00
CA PHE A 861 -34.87 -20.58 -13.35
C PHE A 861 -34.26 -19.56 -12.37
N LYS A 862 -33.01 -19.79 -12.00
CA LYS A 862 -32.12 -18.86 -11.30
C LYS A 862 -30.76 -18.98 -12.00
N GLY A 863 -30.21 -17.86 -12.46
CA GLY A 863 -28.90 -17.84 -13.11
C GLY A 863 -28.56 -16.46 -13.66
N VAL A 864 -27.30 -16.28 -14.04
CA VAL A 864 -26.80 -15.08 -14.71
C VAL A 864 -26.93 -15.26 -16.22
N ALA A 865 -27.21 -14.18 -16.97
CA ALA A 865 -27.24 -14.25 -18.43
C ALA A 865 -25.82 -14.30 -19.01
N THR A 866 -25.32 -15.50 -19.29
CA THR A 866 -23.92 -15.69 -19.70
C THR A 866 -23.61 -15.37 -21.17
N THR A 867 -24.61 -15.11 -22.02
CA THR A 867 -24.38 -14.68 -23.42
C THR A 867 -25.40 -13.65 -23.89
N VAL A 868 -24.95 -12.69 -24.70
CA VAL A 868 -25.81 -11.66 -25.33
C VAL A 868 -26.93 -12.28 -26.16
N LYS A 869 -26.67 -13.41 -26.83
CA LYS A 869 -27.61 -14.05 -27.76
C LYS A 869 -28.74 -14.81 -27.03
N ASP A 870 -28.43 -15.53 -25.96
CA ASP A 870 -29.46 -16.19 -25.15
C ASP A 870 -30.32 -15.13 -24.42
N PHE A 871 -29.72 -14.00 -24.08
CA PHE A 871 -30.42 -12.87 -23.50
C PHE A 871 -31.33 -12.16 -24.52
N GLU A 872 -30.92 -11.95 -25.78
CA GLU A 872 -31.80 -11.38 -26.84
C GLU A 872 -33.06 -12.23 -27.09
N ASP A 873 -32.90 -13.55 -27.24
CA ASP A 873 -34.03 -14.48 -27.41
C ASP A 873 -34.95 -14.49 -26.18
N PHE A 874 -34.36 -14.32 -24.99
CA PHE A 874 -35.08 -14.16 -23.74
C PHE A 874 -35.89 -12.85 -23.66
N LEU A 875 -35.28 -11.71 -24.00
CA LEU A 875 -35.90 -10.37 -24.03
C LEU A 875 -37.08 -10.30 -24.99
N ASN A 876 -36.97 -10.96 -26.15
CA ASN A 876 -38.05 -11.04 -27.14
C ASN A 876 -39.34 -11.70 -26.60
N ASN A 877 -39.22 -12.46 -25.51
CA ASN A 877 -40.33 -13.10 -24.83
C ASN A 877 -40.83 -12.34 -23.58
N ILE A 878 -40.24 -11.19 -23.26
CA ILE A 878 -40.65 -10.35 -22.12
C ILE A 878 -41.90 -9.50 -22.45
N ILE A 879 -42.82 -9.43 -21.49
CA ILE A 879 -43.99 -8.57 -21.47
C ILE A 879 -43.73 -7.45 -20.46
N MET A 880 -43.49 -6.24 -20.97
CA MET A 880 -43.45 -5.03 -20.15
C MET A 880 -44.85 -4.61 -19.73
N LYS A 881 -45.03 -4.24 -18.46
CA LYS A 881 -46.27 -3.70 -17.92
C LYS A 881 -46.16 -2.18 -17.82
N ASP A 882 -47.23 -1.44 -18.07
CA ASP A 882 -47.27 -0.01 -17.74
C ASP A 882 -47.05 0.20 -16.23
N GLY A 883 -46.02 0.98 -15.87
CA GLY A 883 -45.70 1.33 -14.49
C GLY A 883 -44.98 0.24 -13.68
N VAL A 884 -43.97 -0.42 -14.26
CA VAL A 884 -43.03 -1.25 -13.48
C VAL A 884 -42.37 -0.38 -12.42
N GLU A 885 -42.36 -0.84 -11.16
CA GLU A 885 -41.63 -0.15 -10.10
C GLU A 885 -40.13 -0.23 -10.38
N GLN A 886 -39.50 0.93 -10.48
CA GLN A 886 -38.06 1.10 -10.67
C GLN A 886 -37.46 1.57 -9.34
N GLU A 887 -36.37 0.95 -8.92
CA GLU A 887 -35.62 1.39 -7.73
C GLU A 887 -34.46 2.31 -8.14
N GLU A 888 -34.48 3.56 -7.66
CA GLU A 888 -33.35 4.49 -7.68
C GLU A 888 -32.44 4.14 -6.48
N TYR A 889 -31.61 3.11 -6.59
CA TYR A 889 -30.56 2.82 -5.60
C TYR A 889 -29.18 2.91 -6.24
N ASP A 890 -28.22 3.47 -5.49
CA ASP A 890 -26.82 3.72 -5.88
C ASP A 890 -25.90 2.48 -5.70
N GLU A 891 -26.42 1.36 -5.18
CA GLU A 891 -25.64 0.12 -5.00
C GLU A 891 -25.84 -0.85 -6.19
N ILE A 892 -24.73 -1.41 -6.65
CA ILE A 892 -24.55 -2.16 -7.91
C ILE A 892 -25.13 -3.60 -7.78
N GLU A 893 -26.42 -3.74 -7.47
CA GLU A 893 -27.09 -5.04 -7.56
C GLU A 893 -27.89 -5.12 -8.88
N HIS A 894 -27.40 -5.96 -9.80
CA HIS A 894 -27.99 -6.17 -11.13
C HIS A 894 -28.96 -7.37 -11.10
N TYR A 895 -30.26 -7.14 -10.94
CA TYR A 895 -31.26 -8.24 -10.91
C TYR A 895 -32.51 -7.99 -11.73
N LEU A 896 -33.17 -9.10 -12.12
CA LEU A 896 -34.44 -9.10 -12.84
C LEU A 896 -35.37 -10.25 -12.38
N TYR A 897 -36.50 -9.89 -11.79
CA TYR A 897 -37.57 -10.82 -11.40
C TYR A 897 -38.65 -10.92 -12.47
N LEU A 898 -38.94 -12.14 -12.88
CA LEU A 898 -39.91 -12.45 -13.93
C LEU A 898 -40.90 -13.52 -13.46
N GLN A 899 -42.09 -13.50 -14.05
CA GLN A 899 -43.08 -14.57 -13.91
C GLN A 899 -43.39 -15.16 -15.27
N LYS A 900 -43.31 -16.48 -15.42
CA LYS A 900 -43.75 -17.15 -16.64
C LYS A 900 -45.25 -17.01 -16.84
N GLN A 901 -45.65 -16.71 -18.08
CA GLN A 901 -47.04 -16.68 -18.55
C GLN A 901 -47.09 -17.36 -19.93
N GLY A 902 -47.36 -18.67 -19.94
CA GLY A 902 -47.25 -19.47 -21.17
C GLY A 902 -45.81 -19.48 -21.72
N ASP A 903 -45.63 -19.05 -22.96
CA ASP A 903 -44.31 -18.96 -23.64
C ASP A 903 -43.61 -17.60 -23.43
N LYS A 904 -44.16 -16.75 -22.56
CA LYS A 904 -43.67 -15.38 -22.30
C LYS A 904 -43.33 -15.17 -20.83
N TYR A 905 -42.59 -14.09 -20.54
CA TYR A 905 -42.18 -13.69 -19.20
C TYR A 905 -42.71 -12.31 -18.87
N LYS A 906 -43.37 -12.14 -17.73
CA LYS A 906 -43.85 -10.85 -17.24
C LYS A 906 -42.82 -10.27 -16.28
N VAL A 907 -42.36 -9.03 -16.51
CA VAL A 907 -41.49 -8.32 -15.55
C VAL A 907 -42.28 -8.04 -14.27
N LEU A 908 -41.71 -8.47 -13.15
CA LEU A 908 -42.23 -8.20 -11.82
C LEU A 908 -41.51 -7.00 -11.20
N LYS A 909 -40.17 -7.05 -11.14
CA LYS A 909 -39.29 -6.03 -10.54
C LYS A 909 -37.88 -6.19 -11.13
N GLY A 910 -37.11 -5.12 -11.19
CA GLY A 910 -35.70 -5.17 -11.57
C GLY A 910 -35.03 -3.81 -11.34
N ALA A 911 -33.70 -3.79 -11.35
CA ALA A 911 -32.95 -2.56 -11.18
C ALA A 911 -33.28 -1.54 -12.29
N HIS A 912 -33.31 -0.24 -11.95
CA HIS A 912 -33.79 0.83 -12.86
C HIS A 912 -33.14 0.78 -14.25
N TYR A 913 -31.82 0.65 -14.29
CA TYR A 913 -31.06 0.59 -15.54
C TYR A 913 -31.32 -0.72 -16.32
N VAL A 914 -31.52 -1.87 -15.66
CA VAL A 914 -31.88 -3.13 -16.33
C VAL A 914 -33.25 -3.01 -16.98
N VAL A 915 -34.25 -2.50 -16.24
CA VAL A 915 -35.60 -2.31 -16.77
C VAL A 915 -35.60 -1.31 -17.93
N LYS A 916 -34.85 -0.21 -17.80
CA LYS A 916 -34.71 0.80 -18.86
C LYS A 916 -33.98 0.26 -20.10
N MET A 917 -32.96 -0.57 -19.92
CA MET A 917 -32.28 -1.27 -21.02
C MET A 917 -33.26 -2.16 -21.80
N ILE A 918 -34.11 -2.91 -21.08
CA ILE A 918 -35.17 -3.75 -21.68
C ILE A 918 -36.19 -2.89 -22.44
N GLU A 919 -36.59 -1.73 -21.90
CA GLU A 919 -37.54 -0.80 -22.53
C GLU A 919 -36.98 -0.15 -23.80
N GLU A 920 -35.71 0.25 -23.78
CA GLU A 920 -35.07 0.99 -24.86
C GLU A 920 -34.53 0.09 -25.97
N LEU A 921 -34.47 -1.24 -25.75
CA LEU A 921 -33.93 -2.24 -26.69
C LEU A 921 -32.56 -1.81 -27.26
N ASN A 922 -31.75 -1.13 -26.47
CA ASN A 922 -30.55 -0.45 -26.97
C ASN A 922 -29.35 -1.41 -27.00
N THR A 923 -29.02 -1.92 -28.19
CA THR A 923 -28.05 -3.00 -28.42
C THR A 923 -26.63 -2.72 -27.91
N GLU A 924 -26.23 -1.45 -27.77
CA GLU A 924 -24.88 -1.04 -27.31
C GLU A 924 -24.64 -1.21 -25.81
N TYR A 925 -25.69 -1.27 -24.98
CA TYR A 925 -25.51 -1.43 -23.52
C TYR A 925 -25.50 -2.91 -23.07
N TYR A 926 -25.74 -3.88 -23.96
CA TYR A 926 -25.90 -5.28 -23.54
C TYR A 926 -24.58 -6.01 -23.26
N SER A 927 -23.49 -5.72 -24.00
CA SER A 927 -22.20 -6.40 -23.77
C SER A 927 -21.68 -6.16 -22.36
N TYR A 928 -21.84 -4.93 -21.87
CA TYR A 928 -21.31 -4.50 -20.58
C TYR A 928 -22.05 -5.14 -19.38
N TYR A 929 -23.36 -5.37 -19.45
CA TYR A 929 -24.15 -5.77 -18.27
C TYR A 929 -24.67 -7.22 -18.26
N THR A 930 -24.54 -8.00 -19.34
CA THR A 930 -25.14 -9.36 -19.38
C THR A 930 -24.53 -10.32 -18.36
N ASN A 931 -23.21 -10.24 -18.13
CA ASN A 931 -22.49 -11.11 -17.19
C ASN A 931 -22.70 -10.77 -15.71
N ILE A 932 -23.51 -9.75 -15.42
CA ILE A 932 -23.72 -9.25 -14.07
C ILE A 932 -25.19 -9.32 -13.65
N ILE A 933 -26.15 -9.45 -14.59
CA ILE A 933 -27.58 -9.48 -14.26
C ILE A 933 -28.03 -10.87 -13.79
N GLU A 934 -28.39 -10.99 -12.52
CA GLU A 934 -29.03 -12.16 -11.95
C GLU A 934 -30.53 -12.21 -12.33
N ILE A 935 -30.94 -13.30 -12.99
CA ILE A 935 -32.30 -13.48 -13.48
C ILE A 935 -33.00 -14.54 -12.65
N VAL A 936 -34.18 -14.18 -12.13
CA VAL A 936 -35.04 -15.07 -11.38
C VAL A 936 -36.39 -15.19 -12.08
N ILE A 937 -36.72 -16.40 -12.56
CA ILE A 937 -38.00 -16.69 -13.20
C ILE A 937 -38.85 -17.53 -12.26
N LEU A 938 -40.00 -16.97 -11.86
CA LEU A 938 -41.04 -17.66 -11.12
C LEU A 938 -42.02 -18.38 -12.04
N LYS A 939 -42.50 -19.54 -11.62
CA LYS A 939 -43.53 -20.28 -12.36
C LYS A 939 -44.86 -19.54 -12.37
N GLU A 940 -45.64 -19.77 -13.41
CA GLU A 940 -47.01 -19.24 -13.54
C GLU A 940 -47.94 -19.63 -12.37
N SER A 941 -47.62 -20.73 -11.68
CA SER A 941 -48.38 -21.21 -10.52
C SER A 941 -48.19 -20.37 -9.24
N VAL A 942 -47.21 -19.47 -9.19
CA VAL A 942 -46.99 -18.57 -8.04
C VAL A 942 -48.08 -17.50 -8.04
N ASN A 943 -48.79 -17.32 -6.92
CA ASN A 943 -49.91 -16.37 -6.86
C ASN A 943 -49.44 -14.91 -6.75
N ASP A 944 -50.27 -13.98 -7.24
CA ASP A 944 -49.97 -12.55 -7.23
C ASP A 944 -49.85 -11.97 -5.80
N GLU A 945 -50.54 -12.54 -4.82
CA GLU A 945 -50.48 -12.08 -3.41
C GLU A 945 -49.08 -12.28 -2.80
N LYS A 946 -48.44 -13.42 -3.09
CA LYS A 946 -47.08 -13.72 -2.63
C LYS A 946 -46.02 -12.90 -3.38
N ILE A 947 -46.23 -12.67 -4.67
CA ILE A 947 -45.37 -11.79 -5.50
C ILE A 947 -45.42 -10.35 -4.99
N ASN A 948 -46.62 -9.79 -4.77
CA ASN A 948 -46.75 -8.42 -4.28
C ASN A 948 -46.09 -8.26 -2.92
N LYS A 949 -46.30 -9.22 -2.02
CA LYS A 949 -45.75 -9.16 -0.65
C LYS A 949 -44.22 -9.20 -0.59
N TYR A 950 -43.56 -10.05 -1.38
CA TYR A 950 -42.13 -10.29 -1.24
C TYR A 950 -41.27 -9.66 -2.33
N ILE A 951 -41.83 -9.32 -3.48
CA ILE A 951 -41.07 -8.69 -4.57
C ILE A 951 -41.38 -7.20 -4.64
N LEU A 952 -42.66 -6.80 -4.64
CA LEU A 952 -43.03 -5.39 -4.85
C LEU A 952 -42.97 -4.55 -3.57
N GLU A 953 -43.52 -5.06 -2.46
CA GLU A 953 -43.65 -4.30 -1.20
C GLU A 953 -42.45 -4.47 -0.25
N TYR A 954 -41.44 -5.26 -0.64
CA TYR A 954 -40.30 -5.59 0.21
C TYR A 954 -39.16 -4.58 0.00
N HIS A 955 -38.97 -3.68 0.98
CA HIS A 955 -37.94 -2.64 0.97
C HIS A 955 -36.71 -3.07 1.76
N ASP A 956 -35.53 -2.95 1.16
CA ASP A 956 -34.29 -3.49 1.75
C ASP A 956 -33.87 -2.76 3.04
N GLU A 957 -33.86 -1.43 3.00
CA GLU A 957 -33.48 -0.63 4.17
C GLU A 957 -34.43 -0.82 5.36
N GLU A 958 -35.74 -0.90 5.12
CA GLU A 958 -36.71 -1.16 6.19
C GLU A 958 -36.53 -2.57 6.77
N ARG A 959 -36.25 -3.56 5.92
CA ARG A 959 -35.93 -4.93 6.33
C ARG A 959 -34.67 -4.99 7.19
N LYS A 960 -33.55 -4.46 6.70
CA LYS A 960 -32.26 -4.41 7.40
C LYS A 960 -32.43 -3.72 8.76
N ASN A 961 -33.08 -2.56 8.81
CA ASN A 961 -33.33 -1.82 10.05
C ASN A 961 -34.22 -2.60 11.03
N ASN A 962 -35.24 -3.34 10.55
CA ASN A 962 -36.10 -4.18 11.38
C ASN A 962 -35.34 -5.37 11.99
N ILE A 963 -34.44 -6.01 11.22
CA ILE A 963 -33.58 -7.09 11.71
C ILE A 963 -32.65 -6.55 12.82
N VAL A 964 -32.00 -5.41 12.57
CA VAL A 964 -31.14 -4.72 13.55
C VAL A 964 -31.92 -4.38 14.82
N GLU A 965 -33.11 -3.78 14.71
CA GLU A 965 -33.94 -3.39 15.85
C GLU A 965 -34.33 -4.61 16.70
N LYS A 966 -34.76 -5.70 16.07
CA LYS A 966 -35.10 -6.96 16.75
C LYS A 966 -33.90 -7.59 17.45
N ALA A 967 -32.76 -7.66 16.79
CA ALA A 967 -31.52 -8.17 17.37
C ALA A 967 -31.08 -7.37 18.59
N ILE A 968 -31.06 -6.04 18.48
CA ILE A 968 -30.73 -5.14 19.58
C ILE A 968 -31.74 -5.29 20.73
N SER A 969 -33.04 -5.42 20.43
CA SER A 969 -34.10 -5.64 21.44
C SER A 969 -33.87 -6.94 22.21
N TYR A 970 -33.47 -8.03 21.53
CA TYR A 970 -33.11 -9.28 22.20
C TYR A 970 -31.88 -9.11 23.09
N VAL A 971 -30.81 -8.49 22.57
CA VAL A 971 -29.58 -8.25 23.34
C VAL A 971 -29.85 -7.39 24.59
N LYS A 972 -30.76 -6.41 24.50
CA LYS A 972 -31.25 -5.62 25.65
C LYS A 972 -32.14 -6.40 26.62
N GLY A 973 -32.60 -7.60 26.24
CA GLY A 973 -33.48 -8.45 27.05
C GLY A 973 -34.95 -8.04 26.98
N GLU A 974 -35.33 -7.26 25.97
CA GLU A 974 -36.70 -6.77 25.78
C GLU A 974 -37.61 -7.82 25.14
N VAL A 975 -37.04 -8.74 24.35
CA VAL A 975 -37.71 -9.88 23.70
C VAL A 975 -36.90 -11.17 23.89
N PRO A 976 -37.53 -12.37 23.91
CA PRO A 976 -36.83 -13.65 23.95
C PRO A 976 -36.22 -14.01 22.58
N PHE A 977 -35.18 -14.87 22.58
CA PHE A 977 -34.48 -15.26 21.34
C PHE A 977 -35.42 -15.93 20.33
N GLU A 978 -36.33 -16.78 20.81
CA GLU A 978 -37.27 -17.51 19.95
C GLU A 978 -38.19 -16.60 19.13
N ASP A 979 -38.42 -15.35 19.57
CA ASP A 979 -39.25 -14.40 18.82
C ASP A 979 -38.48 -13.78 17.63
N ILE A 980 -37.14 -13.86 17.63
CA ILE A 980 -36.28 -13.28 16.61
C ILE A 980 -35.46 -14.32 15.83
N LYS A 981 -35.34 -15.55 16.35
CA LYS A 981 -34.46 -16.62 15.86
C LYS A 981 -34.58 -16.83 14.36
N ASP A 982 -35.79 -17.00 13.85
CA ASP A 982 -36.04 -17.22 12.42
C ASP A 982 -35.60 -16.01 11.58
N ASN A 983 -35.74 -14.77 12.09
CA ASN A 983 -35.30 -13.58 11.35
C ASN A 983 -33.77 -13.44 11.32
N ILE A 984 -33.07 -13.98 12.30
CA ILE A 984 -31.59 -13.92 12.37
C ILE A 984 -31.00 -15.04 11.53
N ILE A 985 -31.45 -16.28 11.72
CA ILE A 985 -30.89 -17.45 11.03
C ILE A 985 -31.23 -17.46 9.54
N GLU A 986 -32.42 -17.00 9.13
CA GLU A 986 -32.80 -17.01 7.70
C GLU A 986 -32.22 -15.84 6.90
N GLU A 987 -31.82 -14.74 7.55
CA GLU A 987 -31.45 -13.49 6.88
C GLU A 987 -29.99 -13.09 7.09
N ILE A 988 -29.21 -13.82 7.89
CA ILE A 988 -27.79 -13.56 8.11
C ILE A 988 -27.03 -14.85 7.77
N THR A 989 -26.19 -14.83 6.75
CA THR A 989 -25.45 -16.03 6.31
C THR A 989 -23.99 -16.02 6.70
N ASN A 990 -23.35 -14.86 6.75
CA ASN A 990 -21.92 -14.72 6.99
C ASN A 990 -21.62 -13.48 7.84
N TRP A 991 -21.12 -13.68 9.07
CA TRP A 991 -20.57 -12.60 9.88
C TRP A 991 -19.14 -12.28 9.40
N ASN A 992 -18.94 -11.91 8.13
CA ASN A 992 -17.58 -11.69 7.62
C ASN A 992 -17.00 -10.33 8.07
N GLU A 993 -17.84 -9.41 8.53
CA GLU A 993 -17.44 -8.07 8.99
C GLU A 993 -17.34 -7.99 10.52
N ILE A 994 -16.71 -8.98 11.16
CA ILE A 994 -16.52 -9.02 12.63
C ILE A 994 -15.52 -7.94 13.08
N THR A 995 -14.53 -7.69 12.25
CA THR A 995 -13.59 -6.57 12.35
C THR A 995 -14.20 -5.36 11.63
N GLY A 996 -14.06 -4.16 12.21
CA GLY A 996 -14.62 -2.94 11.60
C GLY A 996 -14.24 -2.80 10.11
N LYS A 997 -15.17 -2.31 9.29
CA LYS A 997 -15.05 -2.20 7.81
C LYS A 997 -13.82 -1.44 7.34
N ASN A 998 -13.28 -0.57 8.19
CA ASN A 998 -12.08 0.21 7.94
C ASN A 998 -11.17 0.24 9.17
N TYR A 999 -9.91 0.65 8.98
CA TYR A 999 -8.94 0.91 10.05
C TYR A 999 -9.49 1.76 11.24
N TYR A 1000 -10.49 2.62 10.99
CA TYR A 1000 -11.11 3.53 11.96
C TYR A 1000 -12.34 2.97 12.67
N ASP A 1001 -12.88 1.85 12.20
CA ASP A 1001 -14.10 1.24 12.72
C ASP A 1001 -13.74 0.24 13.82
N CYS A 1002 -14.68 0.08 14.77
CA CYS A 1002 -14.53 -0.85 15.89
C CYS A 1002 -15.22 -2.16 15.54
N GLY A 1003 -14.60 -3.29 15.85
CA GLY A 1003 -15.27 -4.59 15.80
C GLY A 1003 -16.08 -4.84 17.07
N ILE A 1004 -16.96 -5.84 17.03
CA ILE A 1004 -17.69 -6.26 18.24
C ILE A 1004 -16.75 -6.91 19.27
N THR A 1005 -15.65 -7.52 18.82
CA THR A 1005 -14.59 -8.15 19.63
C THR A 1005 -13.99 -7.16 20.62
N ASP A 1006 -13.78 -5.90 20.21
CA ASP A 1006 -13.19 -4.83 21.02
C ASP A 1006 -13.99 -4.50 22.30
N ALA A 1007 -15.26 -4.91 22.41
CA ALA A 1007 -16.15 -4.50 23.49
C ALA A 1007 -16.95 -5.65 24.14
N ILE A 1008 -17.10 -6.80 23.47
CA ILE A 1008 -18.01 -7.88 23.90
C ILE A 1008 -17.73 -8.40 25.32
N TRP A 1009 -16.48 -8.36 25.78
CA TRP A 1009 -16.12 -8.82 27.11
C TRP A 1009 -16.30 -7.78 28.23
N MET A 1010 -16.51 -6.51 27.86
CA MET A 1010 -16.60 -5.37 28.79
C MET A 1010 -18.03 -4.96 29.11
N ILE A 1011 -18.99 -5.41 28.31
CA ILE A 1011 -20.42 -5.23 28.56
C ILE A 1011 -20.92 -6.15 29.70
N ASP A 1012 -22.03 -5.76 30.33
CA ASP A 1012 -22.65 -6.57 31.38
C ASP A 1012 -22.89 -8.01 30.93
N LYS A 1013 -22.64 -8.95 31.85
CA LYS A 1013 -22.73 -10.39 31.60
C LYS A 1013 -24.01 -10.81 30.89
N ASP A 1014 -25.15 -10.25 31.28
CA ASP A 1014 -26.45 -10.61 30.70
C ASP A 1014 -26.58 -10.16 29.23
N ILE A 1015 -26.01 -9.01 28.88
CA ILE A 1015 -25.98 -8.50 27.51
C ILE A 1015 -25.01 -9.34 26.69
N ARG A 1016 -23.80 -9.57 27.24
CA ARG A 1016 -22.78 -10.43 26.63
C ARG A 1016 -23.29 -11.83 26.32
N ASP A 1017 -23.89 -12.50 27.31
CA ASP A 1017 -24.38 -13.86 27.16
C ASP A 1017 -25.48 -13.93 26.08
N ARG A 1018 -26.32 -12.90 25.94
CA ARG A 1018 -27.32 -12.83 24.85
C ARG A 1018 -26.67 -12.55 23.50
N THR A 1019 -25.71 -11.63 23.40
CA THR A 1019 -24.98 -11.40 22.15
C THR A 1019 -24.28 -12.68 21.69
N ILE A 1020 -23.48 -13.32 22.56
CA ILE A 1020 -22.78 -14.56 22.22
C ILE A 1020 -23.76 -15.63 21.73
N ASN A 1021 -24.86 -15.84 22.46
CA ASN A 1021 -25.89 -16.79 22.06
C ASN A 1021 -26.47 -16.51 20.67
N MET A 1022 -26.72 -15.24 20.34
CA MET A 1022 -27.22 -14.85 19.02
C MET A 1022 -26.21 -15.15 17.91
N LEU A 1023 -24.93 -14.81 18.13
CA LEU A 1023 -23.88 -14.95 17.13
C LEU A 1023 -23.64 -16.42 16.77
N VAL A 1024 -23.47 -17.28 17.79
CA VAL A 1024 -23.13 -18.70 17.57
C VAL A 1024 -24.30 -19.57 17.13
N GLU A 1025 -25.53 -19.12 17.38
CA GLU A 1025 -26.72 -19.74 16.78
C GLU A 1025 -26.90 -19.35 15.31
N ALA A 1026 -26.35 -18.21 14.89
CA ALA A 1026 -26.52 -17.69 13.55
C ALA A 1026 -25.49 -18.28 12.56
N SER A 1027 -24.21 -18.37 12.91
CA SER A 1027 -23.15 -18.84 12.00
C SER A 1027 -21.86 -19.28 12.72
N VAL A 1028 -21.00 -20.03 12.01
CA VAL A 1028 -19.66 -20.51 12.44
C VAL A 1028 -18.74 -19.36 12.83
N ASN A 1029 -18.73 -18.28 12.06
CA ASN A 1029 -17.87 -17.11 12.36
C ASN A 1029 -18.30 -16.42 13.66
N GLY A 1030 -19.51 -16.69 14.15
CA GLY A 1030 -19.94 -16.26 15.48
C GLY A 1030 -19.03 -16.80 16.61
N PHE A 1031 -18.32 -17.91 16.40
CA PHE A 1031 -17.33 -18.44 17.35
C PHE A 1031 -16.03 -17.64 17.33
N GLU A 1032 -15.58 -17.20 16.15
CA GLU A 1032 -14.38 -16.36 15.99
C GLU A 1032 -14.49 -15.07 16.80
N VAL A 1033 -15.66 -14.42 16.75
CA VAL A 1033 -15.97 -13.23 17.55
C VAL A 1033 -15.64 -13.43 19.04
N VAL A 1034 -15.88 -14.63 19.55
CA VAL A 1034 -15.80 -14.91 20.98
C VAL A 1034 -14.41 -15.35 21.37
N ILE A 1035 -13.69 -16.09 20.52
CA ILE A 1035 -12.37 -16.64 20.85
C ILE A 1035 -11.27 -15.58 20.89
N TYR A 1036 -11.29 -14.59 19.97
CA TYR A 1036 -10.17 -13.65 19.78
C TYR A 1036 -9.78 -12.90 21.06
N GLU A 1037 -10.75 -12.72 21.96
CA GLU A 1037 -10.60 -11.96 23.20
C GLU A 1037 -10.91 -12.83 24.44
N TYR A 1038 -10.97 -14.16 24.27
CA TYR A 1038 -11.16 -15.09 25.39
C TYR A 1038 -9.83 -15.31 26.12
N ASP A 1039 -9.74 -14.82 27.35
CA ASP A 1039 -8.56 -14.88 28.22
C ASP A 1039 -8.33 -16.27 28.86
N GLY A 1040 -8.55 -17.36 28.12
CA GLY A 1040 -8.43 -18.73 28.61
C GLY A 1040 -7.88 -19.71 27.56
N GLU A 1041 -7.47 -20.90 28.01
CA GLU A 1041 -6.98 -21.94 27.09
C GLU A 1041 -8.06 -22.36 26.09
N GLN A 1042 -7.63 -22.75 24.89
CA GLN A 1042 -8.53 -23.10 23.78
C GLN A 1042 -9.52 -24.23 24.15
N GLU A 1043 -9.10 -25.21 24.95
CA GLU A 1043 -10.00 -26.24 25.48
C GLU A 1043 -11.10 -25.68 26.40
N ASP A 1044 -10.76 -24.69 27.22
CA ASP A 1044 -11.68 -24.06 28.14
C ASP A 1044 -12.66 -23.15 27.41
N PHE A 1045 -12.25 -22.57 26.28
CA PHE A 1045 -13.15 -21.89 25.35
C PHE A 1045 -14.23 -22.85 24.84
N PHE A 1046 -13.87 -24.04 24.33
CA PHE A 1046 -14.86 -24.99 23.83
C PHE A 1046 -15.84 -25.45 24.93
N LYS A 1047 -15.35 -25.68 26.15
CA LYS A 1047 -16.19 -25.98 27.32
C LYS A 1047 -17.11 -24.80 27.68
N PHE A 1048 -16.60 -23.57 27.61
CA PHE A 1048 -17.38 -22.36 27.80
C PHE A 1048 -18.48 -22.23 26.75
N MET A 1049 -18.18 -22.52 25.48
CA MET A 1049 -19.14 -22.44 24.38
C MET A 1049 -20.27 -23.48 24.47
N LYS A 1050 -20.02 -24.66 25.03
CA LYS A 1050 -21.07 -25.68 25.29
C LYS A 1050 -22.26 -25.12 26.09
N LYS A 1051 -22.06 -24.11 26.94
CA LYS A 1051 -23.16 -23.53 27.76
C LYS A 1051 -24.21 -22.78 26.93
N TYR A 1052 -23.87 -22.36 25.71
CA TYR A 1052 -24.78 -21.67 24.78
C TYR A 1052 -25.48 -22.65 23.83
N ASN A 1053 -25.15 -23.95 23.88
CA ASN A 1053 -25.75 -25.01 23.07
C ASN A 1053 -25.83 -24.66 21.56
N PRO A 1054 -24.70 -24.29 20.92
CA PRO A 1054 -24.70 -23.91 19.52
C PRO A 1054 -25.12 -25.08 18.61
N PRO A 1055 -25.54 -24.80 17.36
CA PRO A 1055 -25.75 -25.83 16.33
C PRO A 1055 -24.52 -26.74 16.21
N ILE A 1056 -24.72 -28.05 16.22
CA ILE A 1056 -23.62 -29.02 16.24
C ILE A 1056 -22.78 -28.94 14.97
N GLU A 1057 -23.42 -28.59 13.85
CA GLU A 1057 -22.78 -28.44 12.56
C GLU A 1057 -21.72 -27.34 12.63
N TYR A 1058 -22.10 -26.16 13.12
CA TYR A 1058 -21.19 -25.02 13.25
C TYR A 1058 -20.08 -25.27 14.26
N TYR A 1059 -20.41 -25.97 15.34
CA TYR A 1059 -19.43 -26.32 16.38
C TYR A 1059 -18.35 -27.29 15.85
N VAL A 1060 -18.74 -28.29 15.06
CA VAL A 1060 -17.79 -29.25 14.44
C VAL A 1060 -16.91 -28.56 13.41
N GLU A 1061 -17.51 -27.73 12.56
CA GLU A 1061 -16.79 -26.96 11.53
C GLU A 1061 -15.70 -26.09 12.16
N TYR A 1062 -16.06 -25.32 13.20
CA TYR A 1062 -15.10 -24.46 13.89
C TYR A 1062 -13.96 -25.22 14.58
N ILE A 1063 -14.23 -26.40 15.14
CA ILE A 1063 -13.20 -27.25 15.78
C ILE A 1063 -12.17 -27.74 14.74
N LEU A 1064 -12.60 -28.01 13.50
CA LEU A 1064 -11.73 -28.49 12.43
C LEU A 1064 -10.79 -27.38 11.94
N GLN A 1065 -11.34 -26.17 11.73
CA GLN A 1065 -10.58 -24.97 11.39
C GLN A 1065 -9.53 -24.63 12.46
N CYS A 1066 -9.88 -24.79 13.75
CA CYS A 1066 -8.98 -24.55 14.88
C CYS A 1066 -7.97 -25.68 15.16
N GLU A 1067 -7.95 -26.75 14.36
CA GLU A 1067 -7.09 -27.92 14.55
C GLU A 1067 -7.19 -28.59 15.94
N CYS A 1068 -8.36 -28.51 16.59
CA CYS A 1068 -8.57 -28.97 17.97
C CYS A 1068 -9.01 -30.43 18.05
N GLY A 1069 -8.13 -31.35 17.66
CA GLY A 1069 -8.43 -32.79 17.57
C GLY A 1069 -8.97 -33.43 18.85
N GLU A 1070 -8.51 -33.00 20.03
CA GLU A 1070 -8.97 -33.58 21.31
C GLU A 1070 -10.45 -33.29 21.60
N ILE A 1071 -10.92 -32.08 21.29
CA ILE A 1071 -12.32 -31.68 21.46
C ILE A 1071 -13.20 -32.42 20.45
N LEU A 1072 -12.72 -32.62 19.23
CA LEU A 1072 -13.40 -33.42 18.21
C LEU A 1072 -13.63 -34.86 18.70
N VAL A 1073 -12.64 -35.43 19.39
CA VAL A 1073 -12.72 -36.78 19.99
C VAL A 1073 -13.76 -36.83 21.10
N GLU A 1074 -13.80 -35.83 21.99
CA GLU A 1074 -14.83 -35.74 23.04
C GLU A 1074 -16.23 -35.61 22.45
N LEU A 1075 -16.38 -34.78 21.41
CA LEU A 1075 -17.66 -34.53 20.78
C LEU A 1075 -18.22 -35.78 20.09
N GLN A 1076 -17.37 -36.56 19.42
CA GLN A 1076 -17.74 -37.85 18.82
C GLN A 1076 -18.23 -38.86 19.87
N LYS A 1077 -17.73 -38.81 21.11
CA LYS A 1077 -18.21 -39.66 22.22
C LYS A 1077 -19.63 -39.29 22.67
N GLU A 1078 -19.99 -38.01 22.55
CA GLU A 1078 -21.32 -37.50 22.89
C GLU A 1078 -22.34 -37.72 21.77
N LYS A 1079 -21.94 -37.53 20.50
CA LYS A 1079 -22.81 -37.60 19.33
C LYS A 1079 -22.02 -38.02 18.08
N ASP A 1080 -22.64 -38.77 17.18
CA ASP A 1080 -21.99 -39.15 15.91
C ASP A 1080 -21.87 -37.94 14.98
N ILE A 1081 -20.64 -37.43 14.79
CA ILE A 1081 -20.31 -36.25 13.97
C ILE A 1081 -19.79 -36.62 12.58
N VAL A 1082 -19.54 -37.89 12.27
CA VAL A 1082 -19.09 -38.34 10.94
C VAL A 1082 -19.99 -37.85 9.79
N PRO A 1083 -21.34 -37.88 9.90
CA PRO A 1083 -22.21 -37.35 8.85
C PRO A 1083 -22.10 -35.83 8.62
N ILE A 1084 -21.62 -35.10 9.62
CA ILE A 1084 -21.37 -33.65 9.55
C ILE A 1084 -20.05 -33.41 8.83
N ILE A 1085 -18.98 -34.06 9.27
CA ILE A 1085 -17.63 -33.95 8.68
C ILE A 1085 -17.64 -34.28 7.19
N LYS A 1086 -18.43 -35.27 6.75
CA LYS A 1086 -18.57 -35.61 5.31
C LYS A 1086 -19.14 -34.51 4.42
N LYS A 1087 -19.64 -33.42 5.00
CA LYS A 1087 -20.15 -32.26 4.26
C LYS A 1087 -19.18 -31.08 4.27
N GLN A 1088 -18.09 -31.15 5.04
CA GLN A 1088 -17.07 -30.09 5.16
C GLN A 1088 -16.09 -30.13 3.98
N SER A 1089 -15.18 -29.16 3.89
CA SER A 1089 -14.11 -29.06 2.87
C SER A 1089 -13.18 -30.29 2.88
N ALA A 1090 -12.42 -30.54 1.81
CA ALA A 1090 -11.47 -31.65 1.78
C ALA A 1090 -10.39 -31.49 2.83
N GLU A 1091 -9.97 -30.27 3.15
CA GLU A 1091 -8.99 -30.01 4.18
C GLU A 1091 -9.52 -30.34 5.57
N ASP A 1092 -10.71 -29.86 5.90
CA ASP A 1092 -11.38 -30.21 7.15
C ASP A 1092 -11.59 -31.73 7.27
N ARG A 1093 -11.92 -32.40 6.15
CA ARG A 1093 -12.03 -33.86 6.09
C ARG A 1093 -10.67 -34.55 6.28
N ALA A 1094 -9.60 -34.04 5.69
CA ALA A 1094 -8.24 -34.58 5.82
C ALA A 1094 -7.72 -34.41 7.26
N ASN A 1095 -7.92 -33.23 7.84
CA ASN A 1095 -7.62 -32.92 9.24
C ASN A 1095 -8.40 -33.83 10.19
N ALA A 1096 -9.70 -34.02 9.96
CA ALA A 1096 -10.49 -34.99 10.71
C ALA A 1096 -9.94 -36.43 10.60
N VAL A 1097 -9.55 -36.87 9.40
CA VAL A 1097 -8.95 -38.20 9.18
C VAL A 1097 -7.63 -38.35 9.93
N ARG A 1098 -6.78 -37.31 9.93
CA ARG A 1098 -5.53 -37.27 10.71
C ARG A 1098 -5.83 -37.48 12.20
N TYR A 1099 -6.73 -36.69 12.78
CA TYR A 1099 -7.09 -36.83 14.19
C TYR A 1099 -7.73 -38.17 14.54
N PHE A 1100 -8.55 -38.72 13.65
CA PHE A 1100 -9.10 -40.07 13.84
C PHE A 1100 -8.01 -41.13 13.77
N GLY A 1101 -7.05 -41.00 12.85
CA GLY A 1101 -5.94 -41.92 12.67
C GLY A 1101 -4.97 -41.94 13.84
N ASP A 1102 -4.67 -40.77 14.41
CA ASP A 1102 -3.78 -40.59 15.56
C ASP A 1102 -4.41 -41.01 16.89
N SER A 1103 -5.75 -41.08 16.93
CA SER A 1103 -6.50 -41.54 18.10
C SER A 1103 -6.80 -43.04 18.04
N GLU A 1104 -6.14 -43.83 18.89
CA GLU A 1104 -6.40 -45.27 19.05
C GLU A 1104 -7.90 -45.62 19.25
N GLU A 1105 -8.66 -44.73 19.90
CA GLU A 1105 -10.09 -44.94 20.14
C GLU A 1105 -10.95 -44.68 18.90
N LEU A 1106 -10.56 -43.73 18.04
CA LEU A 1106 -11.34 -43.28 16.87
C LEU A 1106 -10.81 -43.77 15.53
N LYS A 1107 -9.69 -44.49 15.51
CA LYS A 1107 -9.05 -45.02 14.28
C LYS A 1107 -10.02 -45.77 13.36
N HIS A 1108 -11.00 -46.47 13.92
CA HIS A 1108 -12.04 -47.16 13.16
C HIS A 1108 -12.93 -46.23 12.30
N LEU A 1109 -12.98 -44.93 12.60
CA LEU A 1109 -13.76 -43.93 11.84
C LEU A 1109 -13.06 -43.50 10.55
N VAL A 1110 -11.74 -43.71 10.42
CA VAL A 1110 -10.98 -43.47 9.18
C VAL A 1110 -11.57 -44.26 8.00
N GLU A 1111 -12.10 -45.46 8.26
CA GLU A 1111 -12.76 -46.30 7.25
C GLU A 1111 -13.95 -45.61 6.57
N ALA A 1112 -14.58 -44.63 7.23
CA ALA A 1112 -15.70 -43.89 6.67
C ALA A 1112 -15.31 -43.01 5.47
N PHE A 1113 -14.01 -42.71 5.29
CA PHE A 1113 -13.46 -41.80 4.27
C PHE A 1113 -12.68 -42.53 3.16
N VAL A 1114 -12.63 -43.86 3.15
CA VAL A 1114 -11.96 -44.68 2.12
C VAL A 1114 -12.45 -44.38 0.68
N LYS A 1115 -13.68 -43.89 0.55
CA LYS A 1115 -14.29 -43.52 -0.73
C LYS A 1115 -14.53 -42.01 -0.85
N ASP A 1116 -13.71 -41.21 -0.18
CA ASP A 1116 -13.78 -39.75 -0.33
C ASP A 1116 -13.50 -39.35 -1.78
N LYS A 1117 -14.04 -38.21 -2.19
CA LYS A 1117 -13.88 -37.70 -3.55
C LYS A 1117 -12.53 -36.99 -3.73
N SER A 1118 -11.98 -36.38 -2.68
CA SER A 1118 -10.64 -35.78 -2.70
C SER A 1118 -9.56 -36.85 -2.64
N ARG A 1119 -8.50 -36.68 -3.43
CA ARG A 1119 -7.32 -37.55 -3.38
C ARG A 1119 -6.51 -37.35 -2.10
N LYS A 1120 -6.30 -36.10 -1.67
CA LYS A 1120 -5.65 -35.75 -0.40
C LYS A 1120 -6.20 -36.56 0.78
N VAL A 1121 -7.53 -36.60 0.91
CA VAL A 1121 -8.22 -37.38 1.95
C VAL A 1121 -7.99 -38.89 1.78
N ARG A 1122 -8.12 -39.43 0.56
CA ARG A 1122 -7.91 -40.87 0.31
C ARG A 1122 -6.48 -41.31 0.60
N ASP A 1123 -5.49 -40.54 0.18
CA ASP A 1123 -4.08 -40.84 0.40
C ASP A 1123 -3.75 -40.80 1.90
N MET A 1124 -4.33 -39.84 2.65
CA MET A 1124 -4.22 -39.80 4.11
C MET A 1124 -4.85 -41.04 4.77
N VAL A 1125 -6.05 -41.44 4.33
CA VAL A 1125 -6.73 -42.67 4.78
C VAL A 1125 -5.85 -43.90 4.51
N GLU A 1126 -5.26 -44.01 3.32
CA GLU A 1126 -4.38 -45.12 2.96
C GLU A 1126 -3.14 -45.18 3.83
N ARG A 1127 -2.53 -44.05 4.21
CA ARG A 1127 -1.39 -44.02 5.15
C ARG A 1127 -1.74 -44.65 6.49
N TYR A 1128 -2.89 -44.29 7.08
CA TYR A 1128 -3.31 -44.81 8.39
C TYR A 1128 -3.79 -46.26 8.35
N ILE A 1129 -4.36 -46.71 7.22
CA ILE A 1129 -4.79 -48.11 7.03
C ILE A 1129 -3.60 -49.02 6.68
N SER A 1130 -2.61 -48.53 5.93
CA SER A 1130 -1.44 -49.31 5.49
C SER A 1130 -0.32 -49.40 6.52
N ALA A 1131 -0.38 -48.61 7.58
CA ALA A 1131 0.53 -48.67 8.73
C ALA A 1131 0.20 -49.82 9.71
N GLU A 1132 -0.83 -50.63 9.43
CA GLU A 1132 -1.15 -51.93 10.06
C GLU A 1132 -0.60 -53.11 9.26
#